data_AF-A0A7R9CBW9-F1
#
_entry.id   AF-A0A7R9CBW9-F1
#
_cell.length_a   1.000
_cell.length_b   1.000
_cell.length_c   1.000
_cell.angle_alpha   90.00
_cell.angle_beta   90.00
_cell.angle_gamma   90.00
#
_symmetry.space_group_name_H-M   'P 1'
#
loop_
_entity.id
_entity.type
_entity.pdbx_description
1 polymer ?
#
loop_
_entity_poly.entity_id
_entity_poly.type
_entity_poly.pdbx_seq_one_letter_code
_entity_poly.pdbx_strand_id
1 'polypeptide(L)'
;MRKLLIVCRESKFWDMMSFDIPNNVQQVYYKWENIKYVYESVLQVVRDYNNIIASLSDEERVLFRELIRGCDKKINPGLHKLQWNTDVSDLYISECCQHTAELQVFVDDFKNSNLEVVRICEKICDTPLIEIPHGIVYKLKDLDRLMAKHSGGIVGNHLPSVQPTLTLSPENQMGKVWTDYIHKMDTLLEEAIKLCCRSSLQIILNILHGEGVSGPSPFISLSILLVDLKLTFSPTIQEISGMVRNVKQQLVHSLRPIPRLHEKFRVPANHLVAFHESIDKDNECVKIQNLINEEMLTSTNMIINYAKTWDQFRTVWDVNKDLFISRYENLDPPVSSFESDISRYSEVAINVLSQESVSHVYFLIINCSLLKQAIVEHCVEWQSTLTLLLKNTTEDKMDDIYQYVKENSERVMKVPTTLRELQEHIPLHEVLVEEVPEKEKIFPNIEDRFVVLDKFEVEISVEMQNRYVGLKEEWQQYLKALEEAAEMLQKSKEKFRTGLLESAEALKKEAKFVLEDFFANGPFSSNWKAKDLEYAKGSKRIHMFKDTTYTSIFLCSFKFTDALNHLANLREHLTEMRKQEEKLRSDLGIFNISIPLSQDLEKLEKQNDDDDDDDDDDDDDDDDDDDDDDDDDDDDDDDDDDDDKE
;
A
#
# COMPACT_ATOMS: atom_id res chain seq x y z
N MET A 1 -15.15 0.69 105.60
CA MET A 1 -14.72 -0.70 105.30
C MET A 1 -13.25 -0.99 105.59
N ARG A 2 -12.24 -0.27 105.05
CA ARG A 2 -10.81 -0.62 105.28
C ARG A 2 -10.41 -0.79 106.76
N LYS A 3 -10.86 0.10 107.64
CA LYS A 3 -10.66 -0.02 109.10
C LYS A 3 -11.34 -1.27 109.69
N LEU A 4 -12.50 -1.63 109.17
CA LEU A 4 -13.27 -2.82 109.58
C LEU A 4 -12.57 -4.11 109.14
N LEU A 5 -11.94 -4.11 107.96
CA LEU A 5 -11.12 -5.23 107.48
C LEU A 5 -9.88 -5.47 108.34
N ILE A 6 -9.23 -4.40 108.80
CA ILE A 6 -8.09 -4.47 109.72
C ILE A 6 -8.54 -5.08 111.06
N VAL A 7 -9.61 -4.55 111.66
CA VAL A 7 -10.14 -5.04 112.94
C VAL A 7 -10.56 -6.51 112.89
N CYS A 8 -11.21 -6.95 111.81
CA CYS A 8 -11.60 -8.36 111.67
C CYS A 8 -10.42 -9.28 111.37
N ARG A 9 -9.39 -8.80 110.65
CA ARG A 9 -8.14 -9.53 110.44
C ARG A 9 -7.35 -9.69 111.75
N GLU A 10 -7.29 -8.64 112.56
CA GLU A 10 -6.72 -8.68 113.92
C GLU A 10 -7.50 -9.65 114.81
N SER A 11 -8.83 -9.60 114.77
CA SER A 11 -9.70 -10.53 115.51
C SER A 11 -9.50 -11.99 115.09
N LYS A 12 -9.22 -12.24 113.79
CA LYS A 12 -8.87 -13.58 113.29
C LYS A 12 -7.54 -14.08 113.88
N PHE A 13 -6.56 -13.20 114.04
CA PHE A 13 -5.31 -13.56 114.70
C PHE A 13 -5.49 -13.78 116.20
N TRP A 14 -6.34 -13.00 116.87
CA TRP A 14 -6.65 -13.20 118.29
C TRP A 14 -7.34 -14.53 118.53
N ASP A 15 -8.31 -14.90 117.69
CA ASP A 15 -8.98 -16.21 117.71
C ASP A 15 -7.98 -17.36 117.50
N MET A 16 -7.09 -17.26 116.49
CA MET A 16 -6.03 -18.24 116.24
C MET A 16 -5.07 -18.40 117.42
N MET A 17 -4.85 -17.35 118.20
CA MET A 17 -4.01 -17.33 119.39
C MET A 17 -4.79 -17.65 120.68
N SER A 18 -6.08 -18.01 120.59
CA SER A 18 -6.97 -18.29 121.73
C SER A 18 -7.16 -17.14 122.72
N PHE A 19 -7.11 -15.89 122.23
CA PHE A 19 -7.48 -14.70 123.02
C PHE A 19 -8.97 -14.38 122.89
N ASP A 20 -9.57 -13.85 123.96
CA ASP A 20 -10.97 -13.40 123.96
C ASP A 20 -11.16 -12.20 123.03
N ILE A 21 -12.13 -12.30 122.11
CA ILE A 21 -12.52 -11.21 121.21
C ILE A 21 -13.49 -10.29 121.96
N PRO A 22 -13.26 -8.96 122.00
CA PRO A 22 -14.18 -8.02 122.62
C PRO A 22 -15.62 -8.14 122.08
N ASN A 23 -16.62 -8.17 122.98
CA ASN A 23 -18.04 -8.39 122.64
C ASN A 23 -18.58 -7.44 121.55
N ASN A 24 -18.10 -6.21 121.50
CA ASN A 24 -18.46 -5.20 120.50
C ASN A 24 -17.88 -5.49 119.09
N VAL A 25 -16.82 -6.29 118.99
CA VAL A 25 -16.17 -6.71 117.73
C VAL A 25 -16.66 -8.08 117.29
N GLN A 26 -17.02 -8.94 118.25
CA GLN A 26 -17.44 -10.32 118.03
C GLN A 26 -18.61 -10.44 117.03
N GLN A 27 -19.60 -9.55 117.11
CA GLN A 27 -20.74 -9.50 116.18
C GLN A 27 -20.33 -9.23 114.72
N VAL A 28 -19.30 -8.41 114.51
CA VAL A 28 -18.76 -8.09 113.18
C VAL A 28 -17.84 -9.20 112.70
N TYR A 29 -17.05 -9.78 113.60
CA TYR A 29 -16.14 -10.90 113.31
C TYR A 29 -16.91 -12.15 112.83
N TYR A 30 -18.06 -12.48 113.40
CA TYR A 30 -18.89 -13.60 112.91
C TYR A 30 -19.38 -13.43 111.47
N LYS A 31 -19.52 -12.18 110.99
CA LYS A 31 -19.89 -11.87 109.60
C LYS A 31 -18.67 -11.60 108.71
N TRP A 32 -17.45 -11.81 109.21
CA TRP A 32 -16.19 -11.41 108.55
C TRP A 32 -16.04 -11.94 107.14
N GLU A 33 -16.18 -13.25 106.92
CA GLU A 33 -15.95 -13.87 105.61
C GLU A 33 -16.94 -13.33 104.56
N ASN A 34 -18.20 -13.06 104.95
CA ASN A 34 -19.18 -12.41 104.09
C ASN A 34 -18.80 -10.95 103.79
N ILE A 35 -18.44 -10.15 104.81
CA ILE A 35 -18.03 -8.75 104.61
C ILE A 35 -16.79 -8.64 103.72
N LYS A 36 -15.85 -9.57 103.87
CA LYS A 36 -14.65 -9.65 103.03
C LYS A 36 -15.01 -9.96 101.57
N TYR A 37 -15.87 -10.96 101.35
CA TYR A 37 -16.38 -11.30 100.02
C TYR A 37 -17.07 -10.09 99.37
N VAL A 38 -18.02 -9.46 100.07
CA VAL A 38 -18.71 -8.25 99.58
C VAL A 38 -17.72 -7.13 99.24
N TYR A 39 -16.70 -6.90 100.08
CA TYR A 39 -15.68 -5.88 99.82
C TYR A 39 -14.88 -6.18 98.54
N GLU A 40 -14.43 -7.41 98.37
CA GLU A 40 -13.65 -7.83 97.19
C GLU A 40 -14.48 -7.75 95.91
N SER A 41 -15.74 -8.21 95.95
CA SER A 41 -16.64 -8.15 94.79
C SER A 41 -17.03 -6.72 94.42
N VAL A 42 -17.33 -5.85 95.40
CA VAL A 42 -17.62 -4.43 95.13
C VAL A 42 -16.38 -3.72 94.59
N LEU A 43 -15.20 -4.02 95.12
CA LEU A 43 -13.96 -3.45 94.60
C LEU A 43 -13.71 -3.87 93.14
N GLN A 44 -14.04 -5.11 92.78
CA GLN A 44 -13.96 -5.61 91.41
C GLN A 44 -14.91 -4.83 90.48
N VAL A 45 -16.20 -4.73 90.83
CA VAL A 45 -17.19 -3.94 90.05
C VAL A 45 -16.75 -2.50 89.84
N VAL A 46 -16.26 -1.83 90.90
CA VAL A 46 -15.80 -0.44 90.80
C VAL A 46 -14.57 -0.32 89.90
N ARG A 47 -13.63 -1.27 89.97
CA ARG A 47 -12.45 -1.27 89.10
C ARG A 47 -12.83 -1.48 87.64
N ASP A 48 -13.66 -2.49 87.37
CA ASP A 48 -14.07 -2.84 86.01
C ASP A 48 -14.84 -1.68 85.37
N TYR A 49 -15.81 -1.10 86.08
CA TYR A 49 -16.53 0.08 85.61
C TYR A 49 -15.60 1.26 85.32
N ASN A 50 -14.70 1.60 86.24
CA ASN A 50 -13.77 2.72 86.04
C ASN A 50 -12.80 2.47 84.87
N ASN A 51 -12.35 1.23 84.68
CA ASN A 51 -11.50 0.86 83.56
C ASN A 51 -12.24 1.00 82.23
N ILE A 52 -13.49 0.55 82.15
CA ILE A 52 -14.35 0.72 80.97
C ILE A 52 -14.46 2.20 80.61
N ILE A 53 -14.90 3.04 81.55
CA ILE A 53 -15.12 4.48 81.31
C ILE A 53 -13.82 5.22 80.97
N ALA A 54 -12.70 4.85 81.60
CA ALA A 54 -11.40 5.42 81.29
C ALA A 54 -10.92 5.03 79.88
N SER A 55 -11.36 3.89 79.36
CA SER A 55 -10.98 3.39 78.03
C SER A 55 -11.78 4.02 76.88
N LEU A 56 -12.87 4.75 77.17
CA LEU A 56 -13.75 5.37 76.19
C LEU A 56 -13.42 6.87 76.05
N SER A 57 -13.33 7.34 74.80
CA SER A 57 -13.29 8.76 74.46
C SER A 57 -14.62 9.47 74.74
N ASP A 58 -14.63 10.79 74.75
CA ASP A 58 -15.85 11.56 75.02
C ASP A 58 -16.95 11.31 73.96
N GLU A 59 -16.57 11.10 72.70
CA GLU A 59 -17.50 10.72 71.62
C GLU A 59 -18.08 9.32 71.83
N GLU A 60 -17.23 8.36 72.19
CA GLU A 60 -17.64 6.98 72.46
C GLU A 60 -18.49 6.88 73.74
N ARG A 61 -18.26 7.72 74.75
CA ARG A 61 -19.13 7.80 75.94
C ARG A 61 -20.53 8.30 75.58
N VAL A 62 -20.64 9.21 74.61
CA VAL A 62 -21.93 9.65 74.09
C VAL A 62 -22.59 8.53 73.30
N LEU A 63 -21.82 7.79 72.50
CA LEU A 63 -22.28 6.58 71.81
C LEU A 63 -22.83 5.59 72.86
N PHE A 64 -22.03 5.10 73.80
CA PHE A 64 -22.47 4.09 74.78
C PHE A 64 -23.34 4.62 75.93
N ARG A 65 -23.88 5.85 75.84
CA ARG A 65 -24.59 6.53 76.94
C ARG A 65 -25.71 5.69 77.56
N GLU A 66 -26.57 5.08 76.75
CA GLU A 66 -27.71 4.30 77.30
C GLU A 66 -27.25 3.01 77.97
N LEU A 67 -26.21 2.35 77.46
CA LEU A 67 -25.60 1.18 78.08
C LEU A 67 -24.92 1.54 79.41
N ILE A 68 -24.16 2.65 79.43
CA ILE A 68 -23.55 3.20 80.64
C ILE A 68 -24.64 3.56 81.66
N ARG A 69 -25.72 4.22 81.24
CA ARG A 69 -26.86 4.57 82.12
C ARG A 69 -27.55 3.33 82.69
N GLY A 70 -27.64 2.26 81.90
CA GLY A 70 -28.15 0.96 82.35
C GLY A 70 -27.31 0.39 83.49
N CYS A 71 -25.98 0.41 83.34
CA CYS A 71 -25.03 0.01 84.37
C CYS A 71 -25.10 0.92 85.60
N ASP A 72 -25.14 2.25 85.42
CA ASP A 72 -25.26 3.23 86.49
C ASP A 72 -26.51 3.01 87.33
N LYS A 73 -27.65 2.73 86.70
CA LYS A 73 -28.92 2.47 87.40
C LYS A 73 -28.81 1.28 88.35
N LYS A 74 -28.02 0.26 87.99
CA LYS A 74 -27.81 -0.95 88.77
C LYS A 74 -26.78 -0.74 89.89
N ILE A 75 -25.74 0.06 89.65
CA ILE A 75 -24.71 0.39 90.65
C ILE A 75 -25.21 1.42 91.69
N ASN A 76 -26.07 2.36 91.29
CA ASN A 76 -26.54 3.47 92.12
C ASN A 76 -27.08 3.10 93.52
N PRO A 77 -27.90 2.04 93.69
CA PRO A 77 -28.35 1.57 95.00
C PRO A 77 -27.21 1.22 95.96
N GLY A 78 -26.10 0.65 95.45
CA GLY A 78 -24.90 0.32 96.21
C GLY A 78 -24.12 1.54 96.72
N LEU A 79 -24.29 2.71 96.08
CA LEU A 79 -23.62 3.95 96.48
C LEU A 79 -24.37 4.71 97.58
N HIS A 80 -25.72 4.65 97.57
CA HIS A 80 -26.54 5.56 98.38
C HIS A 80 -27.50 4.87 99.35
N LYS A 81 -27.90 3.62 99.09
CA LYS A 81 -29.00 2.95 99.82
C LYS A 81 -28.56 1.70 100.59
N LEU A 82 -27.64 0.93 100.03
CA LEU A 82 -27.17 -0.31 100.63
C LEU A 82 -25.97 -0.05 101.54
N GLN A 83 -25.96 -0.68 102.72
CA GLN A 83 -24.86 -0.60 103.67
C GLN A 83 -24.31 -2.00 103.97
N TRP A 84 -23.09 -2.07 104.51
CA TRP A 84 -22.37 -3.30 104.83
C TRP A 84 -23.07 -4.20 105.86
N ASN A 85 -24.05 -3.67 106.59
CA ASN A 85 -24.83 -4.37 107.61
C ASN A 85 -26.21 -4.83 107.10
N THR A 86 -26.57 -4.47 105.86
CA THR A 86 -27.74 -5.01 105.17
C THR A 86 -27.41 -6.44 104.74
N ASP A 87 -28.36 -7.36 104.77
CA ASP A 87 -28.19 -8.67 104.12
C ASP A 87 -28.17 -8.41 102.61
N VAL A 88 -27.00 -8.02 102.10
CA VAL A 88 -26.76 -7.78 100.69
C VAL A 88 -26.95 -9.13 100.02
N SER A 89 -28.06 -9.29 99.30
CA SER A 89 -28.28 -10.47 98.49
C SER A 89 -27.10 -10.59 97.53
N ASP A 90 -26.40 -11.73 97.53
CA ASP A 90 -25.37 -12.08 96.53
C ASP A 90 -25.87 -11.81 95.10
N LEU A 91 -27.19 -11.94 94.92
CA LEU A 91 -27.93 -11.57 93.71
C LEU A 91 -27.66 -10.12 93.25
N TYR A 92 -27.64 -9.13 94.14
CA TYR A 92 -27.40 -7.72 93.78
C TYR A 92 -25.98 -7.49 93.26
N ILE A 93 -24.98 -8.06 93.93
CA ILE A 93 -23.59 -7.96 93.51
C ILE A 93 -23.40 -8.70 92.18
N SER A 94 -23.99 -9.89 92.05
CA SER A 94 -24.00 -10.66 90.81
C SER A 94 -24.65 -9.88 89.66
N GLU A 95 -25.75 -9.17 89.88
CA GLU A 95 -26.38 -8.31 88.87
C GLU A 95 -25.46 -7.15 88.45
N CYS A 96 -24.78 -6.49 89.41
CA CYS A 96 -23.82 -5.43 89.11
C CYS A 96 -22.61 -5.96 88.31
N CYS A 97 -22.08 -7.13 88.68
CA CYS A 97 -21.01 -7.79 87.95
C CYS A 97 -21.45 -8.16 86.53
N GLN A 98 -22.64 -8.74 86.39
CA GLN A 98 -23.18 -9.13 85.09
C GLN A 98 -23.33 -7.93 84.16
N HIS A 99 -23.96 -6.83 84.60
CA HIS A 99 -24.14 -5.65 83.75
C HIS A 99 -22.82 -4.94 83.41
N THR A 100 -21.86 -4.94 84.33
CA THR A 100 -20.51 -4.41 84.04
C THR A 100 -19.80 -5.29 83.00
N ALA A 101 -19.94 -6.61 83.10
CA ALA A 101 -19.37 -7.55 82.14
C ALA A 101 -20.03 -7.45 80.76
N GLU A 102 -21.36 -7.32 80.70
CA GLU A 102 -22.11 -7.09 79.44
C GLU A 102 -21.64 -5.79 78.74
N LEU A 103 -21.44 -4.70 79.51
CA LEU A 103 -20.90 -3.46 78.98
C LEU A 103 -19.46 -3.62 78.47
N GLN A 104 -18.61 -4.35 79.21
CA GLN A 104 -17.22 -4.62 78.81
C GLN A 104 -17.17 -5.39 77.49
N VAL A 105 -17.94 -6.48 77.36
CA VAL A 105 -18.02 -7.28 76.12
C VAL A 105 -18.42 -6.40 74.94
N PHE A 106 -19.43 -5.54 75.11
CA PHE A 106 -19.88 -4.66 74.04
C PHE A 106 -18.82 -3.64 73.61
N VAL A 107 -18.09 -3.05 74.56
CA VAL A 107 -17.00 -2.10 74.28
C VAL A 107 -15.82 -2.80 73.60
N ASP A 108 -15.47 -4.00 74.04
CA ASP A 108 -14.39 -4.80 73.44
C ASP A 108 -14.75 -5.21 72.02
N ASP A 109 -15.97 -5.67 71.78
CA ASP A 109 -16.47 -5.98 70.44
C ASP A 109 -16.38 -4.74 69.54
N PHE A 110 -16.80 -3.57 70.01
CA PHE A 110 -16.72 -2.32 69.23
C PHE A 110 -15.27 -1.95 68.87
N LYS A 111 -14.36 -2.06 69.83
CA LYS A 111 -12.94 -1.75 69.59
C LYS A 111 -12.29 -2.74 68.63
N ASN A 112 -12.57 -4.03 68.80
CA ASN A 112 -12.12 -5.08 67.89
C ASN A 112 -12.66 -4.84 66.48
N SER A 113 -13.91 -4.44 66.37
CA SER A 113 -14.52 -4.06 65.09
C SER A 113 -13.81 -2.89 64.42
N ASN A 114 -13.51 -1.82 65.16
CA ASN A 114 -12.76 -0.68 64.62
C ASN A 114 -11.37 -1.10 64.13
N LEU A 115 -10.66 -1.92 64.90
CA LEU A 115 -9.34 -2.42 64.50
C LEU A 115 -9.43 -3.27 63.23
N GLU A 116 -10.46 -4.09 63.10
CA GLU A 116 -10.63 -4.92 61.91
C GLU A 116 -10.98 -4.08 60.67
N VAL A 117 -11.79 -3.02 60.81
CA VAL A 117 -12.02 -2.05 59.73
C VAL A 117 -10.70 -1.42 59.26
N VAL A 118 -9.85 -0.97 60.19
CA VAL A 118 -8.53 -0.41 59.86
C VAL A 118 -7.66 -1.44 59.13
N ARG A 119 -7.59 -2.69 59.60
CA ARG A 119 -6.84 -3.76 58.93
C ARG A 119 -7.34 -4.05 57.52
N ILE A 120 -8.65 -3.97 57.29
CA ILE A 120 -9.21 -4.14 55.96
C ILE A 120 -8.79 -2.97 55.06
N CYS A 121 -8.84 -1.74 55.56
CA CYS A 121 -8.35 -0.57 54.83
C CYS A 121 -6.85 -0.69 54.49
N GLU A 122 -6.01 -1.12 55.43
CA GLU A 122 -4.58 -1.38 55.17
C GLU A 122 -4.39 -2.44 54.07
N LYS A 123 -5.12 -3.55 54.13
CA LYS A 123 -5.09 -4.58 53.07
C LYS A 123 -5.52 -4.02 51.70
N ILE A 124 -6.53 -3.16 51.66
CA ILE A 124 -6.96 -2.51 50.41
C ILE A 124 -5.84 -1.62 49.85
N CYS A 125 -5.17 -0.85 50.71
CA CYS A 125 -4.04 -0.01 50.31
C CYS A 125 -2.87 -0.83 49.73
N ASP A 126 -2.56 -1.97 50.36
CA ASP A 126 -1.45 -2.84 49.99
C ASP A 126 -1.74 -3.74 48.77
N THR A 127 -3.00 -3.81 48.33
CA THR A 127 -3.41 -4.66 47.22
C THR A 127 -3.77 -3.80 46.00
N PRO A 128 -2.83 -3.51 45.09
CA PRO A 128 -3.12 -2.69 43.91
C PRO A 128 -4.16 -3.35 43.00
N LEU A 129 -5.03 -2.58 42.36
CA LEU A 129 -6.05 -3.06 41.42
C LEU A 129 -5.45 -3.54 40.10
N ILE A 130 -4.22 -3.14 39.77
CA ILE A 130 -3.49 -3.56 38.59
C ILE A 130 -2.14 -4.14 39.02
N GLU A 131 -1.88 -5.37 38.61
CA GLU A 131 -0.58 -6.01 38.74
C GLU A 131 -0.18 -6.57 37.37
N ILE A 132 0.96 -6.12 36.86
CA ILE A 132 1.52 -6.59 35.58
C ILE A 132 2.86 -7.25 35.90
N PRO A 133 2.97 -8.58 35.73
CA PRO A 133 4.24 -9.27 35.92
C PRO A 133 5.35 -8.71 35.03
N HIS A 134 6.51 -8.46 35.63
CA HIS A 134 7.70 -7.97 34.93
C HIS A 134 8.30 -9.04 33.99
N GLY A 135 8.95 -8.59 32.92
CA GLY A 135 9.69 -9.46 32.00
C GLY A 135 8.83 -10.25 31.00
N ILE A 136 7.52 -10.02 30.98
CA ILE A 136 6.60 -10.64 30.01
C ILE A 136 6.16 -9.60 28.99
N VAL A 137 6.15 -9.99 27.72
CA VAL A 137 5.66 -9.18 26.61
C VAL A 137 4.23 -9.62 26.27
N TYR A 138 3.30 -8.69 26.32
CA TYR A 138 1.87 -8.92 26.12
C TYR A 138 1.42 -8.43 24.75
N LYS A 139 0.43 -9.13 24.18
CA LYS A 139 -0.43 -8.53 23.15
C LYS A 139 -1.43 -7.60 23.84
N LEU A 140 -1.81 -6.50 23.18
CA LEU A 140 -2.68 -5.48 23.77
C LEU A 140 -3.99 -6.04 24.33
N LYS A 141 -4.64 -6.97 23.62
CA LYS A 141 -5.88 -7.62 24.06
C LYS A 141 -5.71 -8.50 25.30
N ASP A 142 -4.55 -9.12 25.45
CA ASP A 142 -4.27 -9.99 26.60
C ASP A 142 -3.96 -9.15 27.85
N LEU A 143 -3.29 -8.01 27.65
CA LEU A 143 -3.05 -7.02 28.70
C LEU A 143 -4.35 -6.40 29.20
N ASP A 144 -5.24 -5.97 28.31
CA ASP A 144 -6.54 -5.41 28.68
C ASP A 144 -7.39 -6.41 29.48
N ARG A 145 -7.38 -7.69 29.08
CA ARG A 145 -8.02 -8.78 29.84
C ARG A 145 -7.40 -9.01 31.21
N LEU A 146 -6.07 -8.95 31.32
CA LEU A 146 -5.35 -9.12 32.58
C LEU A 146 -5.74 -8.01 33.57
N MET A 147 -5.72 -6.75 33.11
CA MET A 147 -6.08 -5.57 33.90
C MET A 147 -7.55 -5.60 34.35
N ALA A 148 -8.46 -5.99 33.46
CA ALA A 148 -9.88 -6.15 33.78
C ALA A 148 -10.14 -7.27 34.80
N LYS A 149 -9.44 -8.40 34.69
CA LYS A 149 -9.58 -9.53 35.62
C LYS A 149 -9.08 -9.18 37.03
N HIS A 150 -7.95 -8.52 37.13
CA HIS A 150 -7.32 -8.19 38.42
C HIS A 150 -8.16 -7.19 39.22
N SER A 151 -8.64 -6.14 38.55
CA SER A 151 -9.45 -5.08 39.16
C SER A 151 -10.81 -5.57 39.69
N GLY A 152 -11.43 -6.58 39.05
CA GLY A 152 -12.70 -7.15 39.51
C GLY A 152 -12.60 -8.06 40.74
N GLY A 153 -11.45 -8.73 40.96
CA GLY A 153 -11.27 -9.70 42.04
C GLY A 153 -11.09 -9.08 43.42
N ILE A 154 -10.30 -8.01 43.53
CA ILE A 154 -9.91 -7.40 44.81
C ILE A 154 -11.08 -6.62 45.42
N VAL A 155 -11.79 -5.86 44.59
CA VAL A 155 -13.00 -5.10 44.96
C VAL A 155 -14.09 -6.01 45.52
N GLY A 156 -14.30 -7.18 44.89
CA GLY A 156 -15.31 -8.14 45.28
C GLY A 156 -14.97 -8.95 46.54
N ASN A 157 -13.68 -9.14 46.85
CA ASN A 157 -13.25 -10.06 47.92
C ASN A 157 -13.04 -9.39 49.29
N HIS A 158 -12.54 -8.16 49.33
CA HIS A 158 -12.16 -7.51 50.60
C HIS A 158 -13.28 -6.66 51.22
N LEU A 159 -14.13 -6.07 50.38
CA LEU A 159 -15.16 -5.13 50.84
C LEU A 159 -16.38 -5.75 51.53
N PRO A 160 -16.86 -6.95 51.13
CA PRO A 160 -17.91 -7.64 51.88
C PRO A 160 -17.50 -7.99 53.33
N SER A 161 -16.19 -8.04 53.61
CA SER A 161 -15.64 -8.35 54.93
C SER A 161 -15.72 -7.20 55.94
N VAL A 162 -15.97 -5.95 55.49
CA VAL A 162 -16.22 -4.79 56.38
C VAL A 162 -17.59 -4.90 57.06
N GLN A 163 -18.50 -5.68 56.45
CA GLN A 163 -19.92 -5.66 56.74
C GLN A 163 -20.33 -6.43 58.01
N PRO A 164 -19.76 -7.62 58.34
CA PRO A 164 -20.06 -8.32 59.59
C PRO A 164 -19.52 -7.56 60.80
N THR A 165 -18.44 -6.80 60.60
CA THR A 165 -17.67 -6.14 61.65
C THR A 165 -18.43 -5.00 62.33
N LEU A 166 -19.34 -4.32 61.62
CA LEU A 166 -20.08 -3.16 62.12
C LEU A 166 -21.50 -3.50 62.64
N THR A 167 -21.78 -4.76 63.00
CA THR A 167 -23.11 -5.22 63.47
C THR A 167 -23.52 -4.75 64.86
N LEU A 168 -22.64 -4.04 65.58
CA LEU A 168 -22.95 -3.43 66.87
C LEU A 168 -23.82 -2.20 66.67
N SER A 169 -25.13 -2.42 66.52
CA SER A 169 -26.14 -1.36 66.65
C SER A 169 -26.73 -1.45 68.05
N PRO A 170 -26.35 -0.55 68.98
CA PRO A 170 -27.13 -0.31 70.17
C PRO A 170 -28.53 0.13 69.74
N GLU A 171 -29.53 -0.60 70.24
CA GLU A 171 -30.93 -0.49 69.85
C GLU A 171 -31.41 0.96 69.66
N ASN A 172 -31.93 1.25 68.45
CA ASN A 172 -32.93 2.26 68.07
C ASN A 172 -32.84 3.73 68.57
N GLN A 173 -31.83 4.15 69.35
CA GLN A 173 -31.80 5.50 69.97
C GLN A 173 -30.50 6.29 69.77
N MET A 174 -29.57 5.83 68.94
CA MET A 174 -28.27 6.51 68.76
C MET A 174 -28.24 7.65 67.73
N GLY A 175 -29.33 7.84 66.98
CA GLY A 175 -29.57 8.98 66.09
C GLY A 175 -28.33 9.52 65.35
N LYS A 176 -27.97 10.78 65.64
CA LYS A 176 -26.90 11.53 64.97
C LYS A 176 -25.49 10.98 65.23
N VAL A 177 -25.22 10.47 66.43
CA VAL A 177 -23.85 10.06 66.84
C VAL A 177 -23.42 8.79 66.11
N TRP A 178 -24.35 7.85 65.92
CA TRP A 178 -24.11 6.69 65.07
C TRP A 178 -23.93 7.06 63.59
N THR A 179 -24.70 8.04 63.12
CA THR A 179 -24.57 8.57 61.76
C THR A 179 -23.17 9.14 61.51
N ASP A 180 -22.70 9.99 62.43
CA ASP A 180 -21.37 10.61 62.34
C ASP A 180 -20.24 9.56 62.40
N TYR A 181 -20.40 8.51 63.22
CA TYR A 181 -19.46 7.38 63.28
C TYR A 181 -19.40 6.59 61.95
N ILE A 182 -20.55 6.26 61.35
CA ILE A 182 -20.58 5.57 60.05
C ILE A 182 -19.93 6.44 58.98
N HIS A 183 -20.18 7.75 58.97
CA HIS A 183 -19.52 8.67 58.03
C HIS A 183 -18.00 8.70 58.21
N LYS A 184 -17.50 8.69 59.46
CA LYS A 184 -16.07 8.61 59.75
C LYS A 184 -15.43 7.33 59.18
N MET A 185 -16.09 6.18 59.33
CA MET A 185 -15.61 4.91 58.77
C MET A 185 -15.69 4.87 57.24
N ASP A 186 -16.74 5.46 56.67
CA ASP A 186 -16.93 5.57 55.22
C ASP A 186 -15.84 6.44 54.57
N THR A 187 -15.48 7.57 55.20
CA THR A 187 -14.35 8.42 54.77
C THR A 187 -13.01 7.68 54.88
N LEU A 188 -12.78 6.90 55.94
CA LEU A 188 -11.56 6.10 56.07
C LEU A 188 -11.44 5.08 54.92
N LEU A 189 -12.55 4.41 54.60
CA LEU A 189 -12.59 3.46 53.49
C LEU A 189 -12.39 4.16 52.13
N GLU A 190 -12.97 5.35 51.95
CA GLU A 190 -12.77 6.16 50.74
C GLU A 190 -11.29 6.48 50.51
N GLU A 191 -10.58 6.95 51.53
CA GLU A 191 -9.16 7.29 51.42
C GLU A 191 -8.29 6.04 51.14
N ALA A 192 -8.64 4.89 51.71
CA ALA A 192 -7.97 3.63 51.41
C ALA A 192 -8.13 3.23 49.93
N ILE A 193 -9.35 3.33 49.39
CA ILE A 193 -9.61 3.03 47.98
C ILE A 193 -8.91 4.05 47.06
N LYS A 194 -8.90 5.35 47.42
CA LYS A 194 -8.12 6.36 46.67
C LYS A 194 -6.64 6.02 46.62
N LEU A 195 -6.04 5.64 47.76
CA LEU A 195 -4.64 5.27 47.81
C LEU A 195 -4.35 4.03 46.95
N CYS A 196 -5.22 3.00 47.01
CA CYS A 196 -5.15 1.82 46.16
C CYS A 196 -5.18 2.17 44.66
N CYS A 197 -6.09 3.05 44.23
CA CYS A 197 -6.16 3.55 42.85
C CYS A 197 -4.89 4.31 42.43
N ARG A 198 -4.38 5.19 43.29
CA ARG A 198 -3.14 5.95 43.04
C ARG A 198 -1.95 5.00 42.88
N SER A 199 -1.80 4.02 43.77
CA SER A 199 -0.74 2.99 43.67
C SER A 199 -0.86 2.19 42.37
N SER A 200 -2.08 1.83 41.96
CA SER A 200 -2.33 1.09 40.72
C SER A 200 -1.95 1.89 39.46
N LEU A 201 -2.27 3.18 39.44
CA LEU A 201 -1.84 4.08 38.36
C LEU A 201 -0.33 4.29 38.37
N GLN A 202 0.28 4.40 39.56
CA GLN A 202 1.73 4.55 39.69
C GLN A 202 2.49 3.33 39.15
N ILE A 203 1.96 2.11 39.32
CA ILE A 203 2.53 0.90 38.72
C ILE A 203 2.56 1.02 37.19
N ILE A 204 1.47 1.43 36.56
CA ILE A 204 1.43 1.64 35.10
C ILE A 204 2.43 2.72 34.69
N LEU A 205 2.48 3.85 35.40
CA LEU A 205 3.42 4.92 35.10
C LEU A 205 4.88 4.43 35.19
N ASN A 206 5.24 3.69 36.24
CA ASN A 206 6.58 3.15 36.41
C ASN A 206 6.95 2.15 35.31
N ILE A 207 5.99 1.36 34.84
CA ILE A 207 6.21 0.42 33.73
C ILE A 207 6.43 1.17 32.40
N LEU A 208 5.66 2.24 32.15
CA LEU A 208 5.77 3.03 30.91
C LEU A 208 7.02 3.93 30.89
N HIS A 209 7.40 4.51 32.02
CA HIS A 209 8.55 5.40 32.15
C HIS A 209 9.87 4.65 32.39
N GLY A 210 9.81 3.52 33.10
CA GLY A 210 10.97 2.76 33.57
C GLY A 210 11.41 3.17 34.99
N GLU A 211 12.19 2.29 35.64
CA GLU A 211 12.81 2.59 36.93
C GLU A 211 14.25 3.06 36.75
N GLY A 212 14.53 4.32 37.13
CA GLY A 212 15.88 4.87 37.22
C GLY A 212 16.43 5.45 35.91
N VAL A 213 17.71 5.16 35.62
CA VAL A 213 18.45 5.72 34.46
C VAL A 213 18.30 4.85 33.21
N SER A 214 18.03 3.56 33.40
CA SER A 214 17.60 2.65 32.35
C SER A 214 16.17 2.98 31.95
N GLY A 215 15.94 3.30 30.67
CA GLY A 215 14.59 3.55 30.14
C GLY A 215 13.65 2.34 30.30
N PRO A 216 12.38 2.46 29.87
CA PRO A 216 11.38 1.44 30.15
C PRO A 216 11.72 0.10 29.48
N SER A 217 11.44 -0.99 30.20
CA SER A 217 11.51 -2.32 29.62
C SER A 217 10.30 -2.56 28.72
N PRO A 218 10.49 -3.19 27.54
CA PRO A 218 9.39 -3.42 26.64
C PRO A 218 8.44 -4.48 27.17
N PHE A 219 7.14 -4.20 27.09
CA PHE A 219 6.11 -5.12 27.58
C PHE A 219 4.89 -5.21 26.66
N ILE A 220 4.78 -4.40 25.61
CA ILE A 220 3.71 -4.51 24.60
C ILE A 220 4.31 -4.87 23.25
N SER A 221 3.75 -5.89 22.60
CA SER A 221 4.13 -6.30 21.24
C SER A 221 3.23 -5.68 20.17
N LEU A 222 3.84 -5.17 19.11
CA LEU A 222 3.21 -4.71 17.88
C LEU A 222 3.81 -5.42 16.68
N SER A 223 3.06 -5.47 15.59
CA SER A 223 3.56 -5.82 14.26
C SER A 223 3.42 -4.62 13.33
N ILE A 224 4.42 -4.39 12.48
CA ILE A 224 4.32 -3.44 11.37
C ILE A 224 3.93 -4.20 10.10
N LEU A 225 2.97 -3.64 9.36
CA LEU A 225 2.33 -4.23 8.20
C LEU A 225 2.34 -3.22 7.05
N LEU A 226 2.43 -3.72 5.82
CA LEU A 226 2.20 -2.92 4.61
C LEU A 226 0.78 -3.21 4.12
N VAL A 227 -0.12 -2.23 4.23
CA VAL A 227 -1.53 -2.35 3.80
C VAL A 227 -1.85 -1.16 2.91
N ASP A 228 -2.39 -1.41 1.72
CA ASP A 228 -2.71 -0.37 0.72
C ASP A 228 -1.53 0.59 0.45
N LEU A 229 -0.32 0.04 0.30
CA LEU A 229 0.95 0.77 0.09
C LEU A 229 1.35 1.71 1.25
N LYS A 230 0.74 1.55 2.43
CA LYS A 230 1.03 2.36 3.63
C LYS A 230 1.48 1.48 4.79
N LEU A 231 2.45 2.00 5.54
CA LEU A 231 2.89 1.37 6.78
C LEU A 231 1.83 1.56 7.86
N THR A 232 1.36 0.45 8.40
CA THR A 232 0.36 0.41 9.47
C THR A 232 0.85 -0.47 10.61
N PHE A 233 0.40 -0.17 11.84
CA PHE A 233 0.73 -0.95 13.03
C PHE A 233 -0.48 -1.77 13.45
N SER A 234 -0.23 -3.02 13.86
CA SER A 234 -1.23 -3.90 14.46
C SER A 234 -0.72 -4.43 15.81
N PRO A 235 -1.37 -4.09 16.93
CA PRO A 235 -2.46 -3.13 17.08
C PRO A 235 -2.05 -1.70 16.69
N THR A 236 -3.03 -0.86 16.37
CA THR A 236 -2.81 0.52 15.97
C THR A 236 -2.33 1.36 17.16
N ILE A 237 -1.59 2.44 16.87
CA ILE A 237 -1.16 3.40 17.90
C ILE A 237 -2.38 4.01 18.63
N GLN A 238 -3.50 4.19 17.92
CA GLN A 238 -4.75 4.68 18.49
C GLN A 238 -5.36 3.70 19.48
N GLU A 239 -5.34 2.39 19.20
CA GLU A 239 -5.81 1.36 20.14
C GLU A 239 -4.96 1.34 21.42
N ILE A 240 -3.63 1.41 21.28
CA ILE A 240 -2.72 1.46 22.43
C ILE A 240 -2.97 2.74 23.24
N SER A 241 -3.03 3.89 22.57
CA SER A 241 -3.31 5.18 23.21
C SER A 241 -4.68 5.17 23.90
N GLY A 242 -5.68 4.54 23.28
CA GLY A 242 -7.02 4.38 23.84
C GLY A 242 -7.01 3.57 25.14
N MET A 243 -6.28 2.47 25.18
CA MET A 243 -6.12 1.68 26.41
C MET A 243 -5.40 2.49 27.50
N VAL A 244 -4.25 3.09 27.18
CA VAL A 244 -3.40 3.84 28.13
C VAL A 244 -4.11 5.09 28.68
N ARG A 245 -4.89 5.80 27.85
CA ARG A 245 -5.66 6.98 28.26
C ARG A 245 -6.83 6.64 29.19
N ASN A 246 -7.35 5.43 29.11
CA ASN A 246 -8.54 5.00 29.82
C ASN A 246 -8.26 4.19 31.09
N VAL A 247 -6.99 4.00 31.49
CA VAL A 247 -6.63 3.22 32.69
C VAL A 247 -7.36 3.73 33.93
N LYS A 248 -7.35 5.04 34.21
CA LYS A 248 -8.12 5.62 35.33
C LYS A 248 -9.62 5.30 35.22
N GLN A 249 -10.19 5.41 34.03
CA GLN A 249 -11.62 5.15 33.83
C GLN A 249 -11.97 3.67 34.01
N GLN A 250 -11.08 2.75 33.63
CA GLN A 250 -11.24 1.32 33.91
C GLN A 250 -11.24 1.06 35.43
N LEU A 251 -10.33 1.69 36.19
CA LEU A 251 -10.33 1.62 37.65
C LEU A 251 -11.60 2.21 38.27
N VAL A 252 -12.05 3.37 37.80
CA VAL A 252 -13.32 3.97 38.27
C VAL A 252 -14.51 3.05 37.97
N HIS A 253 -14.52 2.41 36.80
CA HIS A 253 -15.59 1.50 36.41
C HIS A 253 -15.65 0.25 37.28
N SER A 254 -14.50 -0.35 37.63
CA SER A 254 -14.45 -1.53 38.49
C SER A 254 -14.99 -1.28 39.90
N LEU A 255 -15.00 -0.02 40.34
CA LEU A 255 -15.51 0.41 41.64
C LEU A 255 -17.00 0.76 41.65
N ARG A 256 -17.68 0.84 40.50
CA ARG A 256 -19.13 1.15 40.45
C ARG A 256 -20.03 0.20 41.25
N PRO A 257 -19.79 -1.13 41.29
CA PRO A 257 -20.64 -2.05 42.04
C PRO A 257 -20.54 -1.88 43.56
N ILE A 258 -19.61 -1.06 44.05
CA ILE A 258 -19.35 -0.89 45.48
C ILE A 258 -20.38 0.06 46.11
N PRO A 259 -21.23 -0.41 47.05
CA PRO A 259 -22.08 0.48 47.81
C PRO A 259 -21.30 1.19 48.93
N ARG A 260 -21.75 2.39 49.29
CA ARG A 260 -21.26 3.10 50.47
C ARG A 260 -21.75 2.42 51.76
N LEU A 261 -21.05 2.65 52.88
CA LEU A 261 -21.48 2.15 54.18
C LEU A 261 -22.81 2.80 54.60
N HIS A 262 -23.00 4.09 54.33
CA HIS A 262 -24.26 4.77 54.69
C HIS A 262 -25.49 4.15 54.00
N GLU A 263 -25.37 3.72 52.74
CA GLU A 263 -26.46 3.05 51.99
C GLU A 263 -26.80 1.70 52.64
N LYS A 264 -25.78 0.95 53.04
CA LYS A 264 -25.96 -0.35 53.67
C LYS A 264 -26.57 -0.26 55.07
N PHE A 265 -26.10 0.69 55.89
CA PHE A 265 -26.63 0.94 57.24
C PHE A 265 -27.89 1.80 57.26
N ARG A 266 -28.40 2.22 56.09
CA ARG A 266 -29.60 3.06 55.92
C ARG A 266 -29.51 4.37 56.70
N VAL A 267 -28.32 4.96 56.71
CA VAL A 267 -28.00 6.24 57.33
C VAL A 267 -28.08 7.35 56.27
N PRO A 268 -28.53 8.58 56.61
CA PRO A 268 -28.55 9.68 55.66
C PRO A 268 -27.17 9.94 55.04
N ALA A 269 -27.11 10.14 53.72
CA ALA A 269 -25.85 10.36 52.99
C ALA A 269 -25.18 11.70 53.34
N ASN A 270 -25.97 12.70 53.76
CA ASN A 270 -25.60 14.10 53.96
C ASN A 270 -24.94 14.73 52.70
N HIS A 271 -23.65 14.46 52.49
CA HIS A 271 -22.82 15.00 51.40
C HIS A 271 -21.96 13.94 50.68
N LEU A 272 -22.10 12.67 51.04
CA LEU A 272 -21.31 11.58 50.45
C LEU A 272 -21.84 11.26 49.05
N VAL A 273 -20.93 11.20 48.08
CA VAL A 273 -21.16 10.72 46.71
C VAL A 273 -20.69 9.28 46.57
N ALA A 274 -21.04 8.54 45.52
CA ALA A 274 -20.52 7.18 45.33
C ALA A 274 -18.97 7.15 45.26
N PHE A 275 -18.33 6.04 45.68
CA PHE A 275 -16.86 5.95 45.69
C PHE A 275 -16.23 6.23 44.32
N HIS A 276 -16.82 5.67 43.26
CA HIS A 276 -16.33 5.87 41.90
C HIS A 276 -16.38 7.35 41.46
N GLU A 277 -17.38 8.12 41.91
CA GLU A 277 -17.48 9.56 41.60
C GLU A 277 -16.43 10.38 42.35
N SER A 278 -16.14 10.01 43.60
CA SER A 278 -15.08 10.66 44.38
C SER A 278 -13.71 10.43 43.73
N ILE A 279 -13.44 9.19 43.29
CA ILE A 279 -12.17 8.81 42.69
C ILE A 279 -11.99 9.41 41.30
N ASP A 280 -13.06 9.52 40.50
CA ASP A 280 -12.97 10.16 39.19
C ASP A 280 -12.52 11.63 39.29
N LYS A 281 -12.91 12.30 40.38
CA LYS A 281 -12.54 13.70 40.71
C LYS A 281 -11.25 13.81 41.53
N ASP A 282 -10.58 12.72 41.87
CA ASP A 282 -9.37 12.76 42.69
C ASP A 282 -8.21 13.42 41.93
N ASN A 283 -7.71 14.53 42.47
CA ASN A 283 -6.67 15.33 41.81
C ASN A 283 -5.38 14.55 41.56
N GLU A 284 -4.99 13.67 42.49
CA GLU A 284 -3.76 12.89 42.33
C GLU A 284 -3.92 11.79 41.27
N CYS A 285 -5.06 11.08 41.24
CA CYS A 285 -5.36 10.15 40.15
C CYS A 285 -5.36 10.84 38.78
N VAL A 286 -5.91 12.06 38.69
CA VAL A 286 -5.90 12.87 37.45
C VAL A 286 -4.47 13.26 37.06
N LYS A 287 -3.64 13.70 38.02
CA LYS A 287 -2.23 14.04 37.77
C LYS A 287 -1.44 12.83 37.24
N ILE A 288 -1.55 11.67 37.90
CA ILE A 288 -0.83 10.46 37.48
C ILE A 288 -1.30 10.01 36.08
N GLN A 289 -2.60 10.06 35.79
CA GLN A 289 -3.12 9.74 34.46
C GLN A 289 -2.60 10.70 33.37
N ASN A 290 -2.39 11.99 33.69
CA ASN A 290 -1.79 12.93 32.74
C ASN A 290 -0.32 12.59 32.46
N LEU A 291 0.46 12.21 33.47
CA LEU A 291 1.83 11.73 33.28
C LEU A 291 1.86 10.47 32.40
N ILE A 292 0.94 9.51 32.64
CA ILE A 292 0.77 8.33 31.78
C ILE A 292 0.46 8.72 30.32
N ASN A 293 -0.35 9.75 30.10
CA ASN A 293 -0.67 10.25 28.76
C ASN A 293 0.54 10.90 28.09
N GLU A 294 1.38 11.63 28.84
CA GLU A 294 2.63 12.21 28.35
C GLU A 294 3.62 11.12 27.90
N GLU A 295 3.76 10.04 28.68
CA GLU A 295 4.57 8.87 28.30
C GLU A 295 4.09 8.21 27.01
N MET A 296 2.77 8.11 26.81
CA MET A 296 2.19 7.60 25.56
C MET A 296 2.48 8.52 24.37
N LEU A 297 2.49 9.84 24.56
CA LEU A 297 2.84 10.80 23.51
C LEU A 297 4.33 10.66 23.11
N THR A 298 5.22 10.53 24.09
CA THR A 298 6.64 10.26 23.87
C THR A 298 6.83 8.98 23.06
N SER A 299 6.17 7.89 23.46
CA SER A 299 6.16 6.63 22.73
C SER A 299 5.69 6.77 21.28
N THR A 300 4.60 7.52 21.06
CA THR A 300 4.06 7.76 19.72
C THR A 300 5.09 8.43 18.81
N ASN A 301 5.82 9.43 19.29
CA ASN A 301 6.87 10.10 18.54
C ASN A 301 8.04 9.14 18.21
N MET A 302 8.42 8.28 19.15
CA MET A 302 9.46 7.27 18.92
C MET A 302 9.03 6.23 17.88
N ILE A 303 7.78 5.76 17.90
CA ILE A 303 7.23 4.84 16.89
C ILE A 303 7.23 5.50 15.51
N ILE A 304 6.81 6.76 15.40
CA ILE A 304 6.79 7.50 14.13
C ILE A 304 8.22 7.64 13.59
N ASN A 305 9.19 7.96 14.44
CA ASN A 305 10.59 8.05 14.02
C ASN A 305 11.16 6.69 13.60
N TYR A 306 10.78 5.61 14.29
CA TYR A 306 11.13 4.25 13.87
C TYR A 306 10.53 3.91 12.50
N ALA A 307 9.25 4.24 12.26
CA ALA A 307 8.61 4.01 10.97
C ALA A 307 9.37 4.66 9.80
N LYS A 308 9.88 5.88 10.00
CA LYS A 308 10.68 6.61 9.00
C LYS A 308 11.97 5.89 8.59
N THR A 309 12.52 5.01 9.43
CA THR A 309 13.72 4.23 9.05
C THR A 309 13.45 3.29 7.88
N TRP A 310 12.18 2.90 7.68
CA TRP A 310 11.75 2.08 6.55
C TRP A 310 11.48 2.88 5.28
N ASP A 311 11.44 4.23 5.35
CA ASP A 311 11.22 5.08 4.18
C ASP A 311 12.33 4.93 3.13
N GLN A 312 13.52 4.47 3.52
CA GLN A 312 14.62 4.17 2.58
C GLN A 312 14.25 3.08 1.55
N PHE A 313 13.28 2.23 1.86
CA PHE A 313 12.79 1.18 0.97
C PHE A 313 11.48 1.55 0.25
N ARG A 314 10.95 2.75 0.51
CA ARG A 314 9.61 3.16 0.08
C ARG A 314 9.37 3.08 -1.41
N THR A 315 10.41 3.34 -2.21
CA THR A 315 10.36 3.28 -3.67
C THR A 315 10.00 1.89 -4.21
N VAL A 316 10.15 0.82 -3.40
CA VAL A 316 9.80 -0.54 -3.80
C VAL A 316 8.27 -0.72 -3.92
N TRP A 317 7.49 -0.14 -3.02
CA TRP A 317 6.03 -0.33 -3.00
C TRP A 317 5.21 0.90 -3.42
N ASP A 318 5.77 2.12 -3.31
CA ASP A 318 5.03 3.36 -3.62
C ASP A 318 4.91 3.61 -5.15
N VAL A 319 5.76 2.98 -5.95
CA VAL A 319 5.79 3.15 -7.41
C VAL A 319 4.71 2.28 -8.07
N ASN A 320 3.89 2.90 -8.91
CA ASN A 320 2.93 2.19 -9.75
C ASN A 320 3.68 1.38 -10.83
N LYS A 321 3.58 0.05 -10.75
CA LYS A 321 4.32 -0.87 -11.63
C LYS A 321 3.92 -0.73 -13.09
N ASP A 322 2.63 -0.66 -13.37
CA ASP A 322 2.11 -0.62 -14.75
C ASP A 322 2.60 0.64 -15.48
N LEU A 323 2.48 1.81 -14.84
CA LEU A 323 2.94 3.08 -15.42
C LEU A 323 4.47 3.11 -15.59
N PHE A 324 5.21 2.53 -14.64
CA PHE A 324 6.66 2.43 -14.75
C PHE A 324 7.05 1.54 -15.94
N ILE A 325 6.44 0.37 -16.07
CA ILE A 325 6.74 -0.60 -17.12
C ILE A 325 6.40 -0.05 -18.49
N SER A 326 5.24 0.57 -18.69
CA SER A 326 4.91 1.21 -19.97
C SER A 326 5.89 2.33 -20.33
N ARG A 327 6.37 3.11 -19.36
CA ARG A 327 7.39 4.13 -19.62
C ARG A 327 8.74 3.49 -19.96
N TYR A 328 9.11 2.44 -19.26
CA TYR A 328 10.36 1.71 -19.46
C TYR A 328 10.42 1.07 -20.84
N GLU A 329 9.32 0.46 -21.29
CA GLU A 329 9.17 -0.11 -22.63
C GLU A 329 9.33 0.94 -23.73
N ASN A 330 8.65 2.09 -23.61
CA ASN A 330 8.75 3.19 -24.58
C ASN A 330 10.15 3.81 -24.69
N LEU A 331 11.00 3.65 -23.66
CA LEU A 331 12.37 4.15 -23.66
C LEU A 331 13.36 3.19 -24.36
N ASP A 332 12.95 1.95 -24.65
CA ASP A 332 13.79 0.83 -25.13
C ASP A 332 15.22 0.84 -24.55
N PRO A 333 15.37 0.73 -23.22
CA PRO A 333 16.67 0.82 -22.57
C PRO A 333 17.57 -0.37 -22.93
N PRO A 334 18.91 -0.19 -22.84
CA PRO A 334 19.86 -1.27 -23.11
C PRO A 334 19.73 -2.40 -22.08
N VAL A 335 20.12 -3.61 -22.47
CA VAL A 335 20.05 -4.81 -21.61
C VAL A 335 20.83 -4.66 -20.30
N SER A 336 21.90 -3.87 -20.29
CA SER A 336 22.68 -3.54 -19.09
C SER A 336 21.87 -2.75 -18.05
N SER A 337 20.93 -1.91 -18.49
CA SER A 337 20.00 -1.21 -17.60
C SER A 337 19.03 -2.19 -16.94
N PHE A 338 18.46 -3.14 -17.71
CA PHE A 338 17.63 -4.21 -17.17
C PHE A 338 18.40 -5.01 -16.10
N GLU A 339 19.62 -5.45 -16.42
CA GLU A 339 20.46 -6.22 -15.50
C GLU A 339 20.75 -5.45 -14.21
N SER A 340 21.10 -4.16 -14.32
CA SER A 340 21.36 -3.29 -13.18
C SER A 340 20.11 -3.10 -12.31
N ASP A 341 18.95 -2.86 -12.91
CA ASP A 341 17.70 -2.64 -12.18
C ASP A 341 17.21 -3.92 -11.47
N ILE A 342 17.26 -5.07 -12.15
CA ILE A 342 16.91 -6.37 -11.56
C ILE A 342 17.85 -6.68 -10.38
N SER A 343 19.16 -6.47 -10.56
CA SER A 343 20.17 -6.67 -9.51
C SER A 343 19.95 -5.75 -8.32
N ARG A 344 19.58 -4.48 -8.55
CA ARG A 344 19.24 -3.53 -7.48
C ARG A 344 18.11 -4.05 -6.60
N TYR A 345 17.06 -4.64 -7.17
CA TYR A 345 15.97 -5.23 -6.37
C TYR A 345 16.43 -6.45 -5.55
N SER A 346 17.40 -7.22 -6.04
CA SER A 346 18.02 -8.32 -5.28
C SER A 346 18.80 -7.79 -4.08
N GLU A 347 19.60 -6.74 -4.29
CA GLU A 347 20.34 -6.08 -3.21
C GLU A 347 19.39 -5.49 -2.15
N VAL A 348 18.30 -4.84 -2.58
CA VAL A 348 17.29 -4.33 -1.66
C VAL A 348 16.65 -5.47 -0.85
N ALA A 349 16.30 -6.59 -1.49
CA ALA A 349 15.75 -7.76 -0.78
C ALA A 349 16.73 -8.31 0.27
N ILE A 350 18.02 -8.41 -0.06
CA ILE A 350 19.07 -8.84 0.88
C ILE A 350 19.20 -7.85 2.04
N ASN A 351 19.22 -6.54 1.75
CA ASN A 351 19.32 -5.47 2.75
C ASN A 351 18.12 -5.44 3.71
N VAL A 352 16.92 -5.76 3.20
CA VAL A 352 15.71 -5.90 4.03
C VAL A 352 15.82 -7.15 4.90
N LEU A 353 16.24 -8.29 4.33
CA LEU A 353 16.39 -9.54 5.06
C LEU A 353 17.46 -9.49 6.15
N SER A 354 18.51 -8.67 5.99
CA SER A 354 19.56 -8.46 6.99
C SER A 354 19.11 -7.64 8.19
N GLN A 355 18.02 -6.86 8.08
CA GLN A 355 17.47 -6.11 9.21
C GLN A 355 16.97 -7.06 10.31
N GLU A 356 17.12 -6.65 11.57
CA GLU A 356 16.55 -7.40 12.70
C GLU A 356 15.02 -7.45 12.58
N SER A 357 14.44 -8.62 12.91
CA SER A 357 12.99 -8.84 12.76
C SER A 357 12.17 -8.31 13.95
N VAL A 358 12.85 -8.07 15.06
CA VAL A 358 12.26 -7.64 16.32
C VAL A 358 13.08 -6.48 16.84
N SER A 359 12.48 -5.31 16.92
CA SER A 359 13.13 -4.08 17.35
C SER A 359 12.53 -3.59 18.66
N HIS A 360 13.38 -3.07 19.54
CA HIS A 360 12.97 -2.44 20.79
C HIS A 360 12.77 -0.93 20.60
N VAL A 361 11.58 -0.43 20.88
CA VAL A 361 11.24 1.00 20.79
C VAL A 361 10.49 1.43 22.04
N TYR A 362 11.18 2.11 22.96
CA TYR A 362 10.63 2.56 24.23
C TYR A 362 10.04 1.40 25.05
N PHE A 363 8.77 1.42 25.46
CA PHE A 363 8.13 0.28 26.13
C PHE A 363 7.53 -0.76 25.17
N LEU A 364 7.84 -0.68 23.87
CA LEU A 364 7.27 -1.50 22.81
C LEU A 364 8.30 -2.43 22.16
N ILE A 365 7.84 -3.63 21.77
CA ILE A 365 8.53 -4.51 20.85
C ILE A 365 7.80 -4.50 19.51
N ILE A 366 8.51 -4.11 18.46
CA ILE A 366 7.96 -4.06 17.10
C ILE A 366 8.50 -5.23 16.30
N ASN A 367 7.60 -6.11 15.87
CA ASN A 367 7.88 -7.19 14.94
C ASN A 367 7.68 -6.69 13.50
N CYS A 368 8.73 -6.73 12.70
CA CYS A 368 8.70 -6.35 11.28
C CYS A 368 8.83 -7.53 10.32
N SER A 369 8.74 -8.78 10.79
CA SER A 369 8.85 -9.97 9.92
C SER A 369 7.85 -9.93 8.75
N LEU A 370 6.62 -9.51 9.00
CA LEU A 370 5.58 -9.41 7.97
C LEU A 370 5.86 -8.28 6.98
N LEU A 371 6.37 -7.13 7.45
CA LEU A 371 6.81 -6.05 6.56
C LEU A 371 7.99 -6.47 5.70
N LYS A 372 8.99 -7.14 6.29
CA LYS A 372 10.15 -7.67 5.54
C LYS A 372 9.70 -8.61 4.43
N GLN A 373 8.79 -9.53 4.75
CA GLN A 373 8.21 -10.44 3.77
C GLN A 373 7.52 -9.67 2.64
N ALA A 374 6.64 -8.70 2.96
CA ALA A 374 5.92 -7.92 1.96
C ALA A 374 6.87 -7.11 1.04
N ILE A 375 7.93 -6.51 1.58
CA ILE A 375 8.91 -5.77 0.76
C ILE A 375 9.68 -6.72 -0.16
N VAL A 376 10.08 -7.90 0.34
CA VAL A 376 10.76 -8.92 -0.47
C VAL A 376 9.83 -9.45 -1.57
N GLU A 377 8.56 -9.69 -1.28
CA GLU A 377 7.55 -10.07 -2.27
C GLU A 377 7.44 -9.02 -3.38
N HIS A 378 7.41 -7.74 -3.04
CA HIS A 378 7.43 -6.67 -4.04
C HIS A 378 8.74 -6.62 -4.85
N CYS A 379 9.90 -6.89 -4.25
CA CYS A 379 11.15 -7.01 -5.01
C CYS A 379 11.07 -8.15 -6.04
N VAL A 380 10.57 -9.31 -5.64
CA VAL A 380 10.39 -10.47 -6.54
C VAL A 380 9.40 -10.15 -7.65
N GLU A 381 8.31 -9.45 -7.33
CA GLU A 381 7.32 -8.99 -8.31
C GLU A 381 7.95 -8.03 -9.33
N TRP A 382 8.76 -7.06 -8.89
CA TRP A 382 9.50 -6.17 -9.78
C TRP A 382 10.46 -6.93 -10.71
N GLN A 383 11.24 -7.87 -10.16
CA GLN A 383 12.16 -8.70 -10.94
C GLN A 383 11.39 -9.53 -11.98
N SER A 384 10.29 -10.16 -11.58
CA SER A 384 9.45 -10.97 -12.47
C SER A 384 8.86 -10.11 -13.59
N THR A 385 8.43 -8.89 -13.27
CA THR A 385 7.83 -7.98 -14.27
C THR A 385 8.88 -7.47 -15.26
N LEU A 386 10.08 -7.09 -14.79
CA LEU A 386 11.18 -6.64 -15.65
C LEU A 386 11.74 -7.76 -16.52
N THR A 387 11.88 -8.97 -15.98
CA THR A 387 12.32 -10.14 -16.75
C THR A 387 11.28 -10.58 -17.78
N LEU A 388 9.99 -10.51 -17.46
CA LEU A 388 8.92 -10.76 -18.41
C LEU A 388 8.91 -9.72 -19.54
N LEU A 389 9.08 -8.42 -19.22
CA LEU A 389 9.20 -7.37 -20.24
C LEU A 389 10.42 -7.62 -21.14
N LEU A 390 11.58 -7.97 -20.55
CA LEU A 390 12.78 -8.31 -21.31
C LEU A 390 12.54 -9.50 -22.24
N LYS A 391 11.86 -10.54 -21.76
CA LYS A 391 11.50 -11.73 -22.56
C LYS A 391 10.61 -11.35 -23.73
N ASN A 392 9.49 -10.68 -23.48
CA ASN A 392 8.52 -10.31 -24.52
C ASN A 392 9.16 -9.41 -25.58
N THR A 393 9.87 -8.35 -25.17
CA THR A 393 10.55 -7.46 -26.12
C THR A 393 11.68 -8.14 -26.90
N THR A 394 12.27 -9.21 -26.37
CA THR A 394 13.26 -10.02 -27.10
C THR A 394 12.58 -10.93 -28.12
N GLU A 395 11.44 -11.49 -27.78
CA GLU A 395 10.60 -12.28 -28.69
C GLU A 395 10.10 -11.40 -29.85
N ASP A 396 9.60 -10.19 -29.58
CA ASP A 396 9.18 -9.22 -30.60
C ASP A 396 10.34 -8.86 -31.56
N LYS A 397 11.53 -8.57 -31.02
CA LYS A 397 12.72 -8.27 -31.84
C LYS A 397 13.15 -9.46 -32.71
N MET A 398 12.96 -10.70 -32.23
CA MET A 398 13.18 -11.89 -33.04
C MET A 398 12.12 -12.04 -34.13
N ASP A 399 10.85 -11.84 -33.79
CA ASP A 399 9.72 -11.86 -34.74
C ASP A 399 9.96 -10.89 -35.89
N ASP A 400 10.42 -9.67 -35.59
CA ASP A 400 10.76 -8.67 -36.60
C ASP A 400 11.83 -9.15 -37.59
N ILE A 401 12.89 -9.83 -37.11
CA ILE A 401 13.94 -10.39 -37.99
C ILE A 401 13.39 -11.53 -38.83
N TYR A 402 12.63 -12.45 -38.22
CA TYR A 402 12.03 -13.57 -38.94
C TYR A 402 11.06 -13.09 -40.03
N GLN A 403 10.24 -12.09 -39.72
CA GLN A 403 9.31 -11.49 -40.67
C GLN A 403 10.07 -10.76 -41.79
N TYR A 404 11.10 -9.99 -41.45
CA TYR A 404 11.96 -9.31 -42.43
C TYR A 404 12.63 -10.30 -43.38
N VAL A 405 13.22 -11.38 -42.86
CA VAL A 405 13.86 -12.44 -43.66
C VAL A 405 12.84 -13.07 -44.61
N LYS A 406 11.66 -13.43 -44.11
CA LYS A 406 10.63 -14.09 -44.90
C LYS A 406 10.11 -13.19 -46.03
N GLU A 407 9.67 -11.98 -45.69
CA GLU A 407 9.09 -11.04 -46.67
C GLU A 407 10.10 -10.65 -47.75
N ASN A 408 11.35 -10.36 -47.36
CA ASN A 408 12.36 -9.91 -48.31
C ASN A 408 12.94 -11.05 -49.14
N SER A 409 13.06 -12.27 -48.58
CA SER A 409 13.41 -13.47 -49.38
C SER A 409 12.40 -13.70 -50.49
N GLU A 410 11.09 -13.63 -50.19
CA GLU A 410 10.03 -13.82 -51.19
C GLU A 410 10.05 -12.72 -52.26
N ARG A 411 10.26 -11.46 -51.85
CA ARG A 411 10.32 -10.31 -52.76
C ARG A 411 11.52 -10.36 -53.69
N VAL A 412 12.71 -10.68 -53.16
CA VAL A 412 13.96 -10.61 -53.91
C VAL A 412 14.14 -11.80 -54.86
N MET A 413 13.57 -12.97 -54.52
CA MET A 413 13.64 -14.18 -55.35
C MET A 413 12.60 -14.22 -56.48
N LYS A 414 11.69 -13.23 -56.58
CA LYS A 414 10.71 -13.17 -57.66
C LYS A 414 11.39 -12.83 -58.98
N VAL A 415 11.29 -13.73 -59.96
CA VAL A 415 11.88 -13.53 -61.29
C VAL A 415 11.13 -12.43 -62.04
N PRO A 416 11.80 -11.36 -62.49
CA PRO A 416 11.17 -10.29 -63.25
C PRO A 416 10.74 -10.80 -64.63
N THR A 417 9.47 -10.62 -64.97
CA THR A 417 8.88 -11.06 -66.23
C THR A 417 8.75 -9.93 -67.25
N THR A 418 8.81 -8.68 -66.78
CA THR A 418 8.79 -7.48 -67.61
C THR A 418 10.02 -6.61 -67.36
N LEU A 419 10.34 -5.75 -68.33
CA LEU A 419 11.45 -4.81 -68.24
C LEU A 419 11.28 -3.82 -67.07
N ARG A 420 10.02 -3.41 -66.81
CA ARG A 420 9.67 -2.53 -65.70
C ARG A 420 9.90 -3.20 -64.34
N GLU A 421 9.46 -4.45 -64.18
CA GLU A 421 9.76 -5.22 -62.96
C GLU A 421 11.28 -5.33 -62.76
N LEU A 422 12.06 -5.60 -63.82
CA LEU A 422 13.52 -5.65 -63.70
C LEU A 422 14.12 -4.32 -63.17
N GLN A 423 13.60 -3.18 -63.62
CA GLN A 423 14.05 -1.86 -63.13
C GLN A 423 13.68 -1.58 -61.68
N GLU A 424 12.59 -2.15 -61.18
CA GLU A 424 12.16 -2.01 -59.78
C GLU A 424 12.90 -3.00 -58.85
N HIS A 425 13.19 -4.21 -59.33
CA HIS A 425 13.85 -5.26 -58.55
C HIS A 425 15.36 -5.05 -58.35
N ILE A 426 16.07 -4.35 -59.26
CA ILE A 426 17.51 -4.06 -59.12
C ILE A 426 17.80 -3.11 -57.93
N PRO A 427 17.18 -1.92 -57.84
CA PRO A 427 17.40 -1.02 -56.70
C PRO A 427 16.92 -1.63 -55.38
N LEU A 428 15.84 -2.44 -55.41
CA LEU A 428 15.39 -3.16 -54.22
C LEU A 428 16.47 -4.09 -53.68
N HIS A 429 17.15 -4.86 -54.55
CA HIS A 429 18.25 -5.72 -54.13
C HIS A 429 19.42 -4.93 -53.54
N GLU A 430 19.80 -3.82 -54.18
CA GLU A 430 20.88 -2.94 -53.69
C GLU A 430 20.58 -2.41 -52.27
N VAL A 431 19.37 -1.89 -52.04
CA VAL A 431 18.93 -1.41 -50.72
C VAL A 431 18.95 -2.53 -49.68
N LEU A 432 18.44 -3.72 -50.02
CA LEU A 432 18.43 -4.86 -49.10
C LEU A 432 19.85 -5.32 -48.72
N VAL A 433 20.80 -5.25 -49.64
CA VAL A 433 22.21 -5.56 -49.37
C VAL A 433 22.85 -4.48 -48.47
N GLU A 434 22.50 -3.21 -48.65
CA GLU A 434 22.96 -2.11 -47.78
C GLU A 434 22.39 -2.21 -46.35
N GLU A 435 21.19 -2.76 -46.17
CA GLU A 435 20.57 -2.94 -44.85
C GLU A 435 21.15 -4.11 -44.04
N VAL A 436 21.80 -5.09 -44.69
CA VAL A 436 22.35 -6.31 -44.04
C VAL A 436 23.25 -5.98 -42.84
N PRO A 437 24.26 -5.09 -42.93
CA PRO A 437 25.15 -4.81 -41.80
C PRO A 437 24.43 -4.18 -40.60
N GLU A 438 23.40 -3.36 -40.83
CA GLU A 438 22.61 -2.76 -39.75
C GLU A 438 21.73 -3.81 -39.07
N LYS A 439 21.13 -4.73 -39.82
CA LYS A 439 20.35 -5.85 -39.25
C LYS A 439 21.23 -6.85 -38.52
N GLU A 440 22.46 -7.10 -38.98
CA GLU A 440 23.42 -7.99 -38.30
C GLU A 440 23.84 -7.50 -36.91
N LYS A 441 23.81 -6.17 -36.66
CA LYS A 441 24.09 -5.61 -35.32
C LYS A 441 23.04 -5.99 -34.26
N ILE A 442 21.86 -6.46 -34.67
CA ILE A 442 20.78 -6.85 -33.76
C ILE A 442 21.07 -8.22 -33.11
N PHE A 443 21.81 -9.11 -33.78
CA PHE A 443 22.06 -10.46 -33.29
C PHE A 443 22.86 -10.49 -31.97
N PRO A 444 23.96 -9.72 -31.82
CA PRO A 444 24.62 -9.59 -30.51
C PRO A 444 23.70 -9.04 -29.42
N ASN A 445 22.81 -8.09 -29.76
CA ASN A 445 21.85 -7.55 -28.78
C ASN A 445 20.87 -8.61 -28.27
N ILE A 446 20.39 -9.49 -29.16
CA ILE A 446 19.54 -10.63 -28.80
C ILE A 446 20.34 -11.63 -27.96
N GLU A 447 21.58 -11.94 -28.33
CA GLU A 447 22.46 -12.84 -27.56
C GLU A 447 22.69 -12.33 -26.14
N ASP A 448 23.00 -11.03 -25.96
CA ASP A 448 23.15 -10.41 -24.64
C ASP A 448 21.84 -10.48 -23.82
N ARG A 449 20.68 -10.31 -24.46
CA ARG A 449 19.36 -10.45 -23.81
C ARG A 449 19.11 -11.86 -23.31
N PHE A 450 19.44 -12.89 -24.09
CA PHE A 450 19.34 -14.29 -23.66
C PHE A 450 20.30 -14.61 -22.52
N VAL A 451 21.51 -14.07 -22.53
CA VAL A 451 22.48 -14.23 -21.42
C VAL A 451 21.91 -13.67 -20.11
N VAL A 452 21.27 -12.50 -20.16
CA VAL A 452 20.63 -11.92 -18.97
C VAL A 452 19.39 -12.70 -18.53
N LEU A 453 18.56 -13.19 -19.46
CA LEU A 453 17.42 -14.05 -19.13
C LEU A 453 17.86 -15.37 -18.46
N ASP A 454 18.93 -15.99 -18.96
CA ASP A 454 19.52 -17.21 -18.37
C ASP A 454 20.13 -16.93 -16.99
N LYS A 455 20.83 -15.80 -16.83
CA LYS A 455 21.42 -15.38 -15.54
C LYS A 455 20.38 -15.25 -14.42
N PHE A 456 19.16 -14.83 -14.75
CA PHE A 456 18.06 -14.70 -13.79
C PHE A 456 17.11 -15.92 -13.80
N GLU A 457 17.52 -17.03 -14.42
CA GLU A 457 16.79 -18.31 -14.47
C GLU A 457 15.34 -18.18 -14.96
N VAL A 458 15.11 -17.29 -15.95
CA VAL A 458 13.78 -17.05 -16.50
C VAL A 458 13.37 -18.25 -17.36
N GLU A 459 12.14 -18.75 -17.17
CA GLU A 459 11.61 -19.85 -17.99
C GLU A 459 11.37 -19.39 -19.45
N ILE A 460 12.22 -19.88 -20.36
CA ILE A 460 12.12 -19.67 -21.81
C ILE A 460 11.39 -20.87 -22.43
N SER A 461 10.43 -20.60 -23.32
CA SER A 461 9.71 -21.67 -24.02
C SER A 461 10.66 -22.42 -24.96
N VAL A 462 10.42 -23.73 -25.14
CA VAL A 462 11.21 -24.55 -26.07
C VAL A 462 11.12 -23.99 -27.50
N GLU A 463 9.97 -23.42 -27.86
CA GLU A 463 9.75 -22.76 -29.15
C GLU A 463 10.67 -21.54 -29.34
N MET A 464 10.71 -20.62 -28.35
CA MET A 464 11.58 -19.44 -28.39
C MET A 464 13.06 -19.84 -28.43
N GLN A 465 13.46 -20.85 -27.64
CA GLN A 465 14.83 -21.35 -27.62
C GLN A 465 15.25 -21.93 -28.98
N ASN A 466 14.40 -22.75 -29.60
CA ASN A 466 14.66 -23.32 -30.92
C ASN A 466 14.78 -22.23 -31.99
N ARG A 467 13.90 -21.22 -31.94
CA ARG A 467 13.95 -20.06 -32.85
C ARG A 467 15.22 -19.22 -32.65
N TYR A 468 15.71 -19.08 -31.43
CA TYR A 468 16.97 -18.40 -31.17
C TYR A 468 18.16 -19.16 -31.77
N VAL A 469 18.22 -20.48 -31.57
CA VAL A 469 19.29 -21.33 -32.15
C VAL A 469 19.25 -21.32 -33.68
N GLY A 470 18.05 -21.38 -34.27
CA GLY A 470 17.86 -21.34 -35.72
C GLY A 470 18.05 -19.96 -36.36
N LEU A 471 18.07 -18.88 -35.57
CA LEU A 471 18.11 -17.51 -36.10
C LEU A 471 19.33 -17.25 -36.99
N LYS A 472 20.51 -17.72 -36.58
CA LYS A 472 21.75 -17.57 -37.37
C LYS A 472 21.67 -18.38 -38.67
N GLU A 473 21.05 -19.57 -38.66
CA GLU A 473 20.90 -20.40 -39.85
C GLU A 473 19.93 -19.79 -40.86
N GLU A 474 18.77 -19.32 -40.40
CA GLU A 474 17.76 -18.64 -41.23
C GLU A 474 18.32 -17.35 -41.84
N TRP A 475 19.12 -16.59 -41.09
CA TRP A 475 19.84 -15.43 -41.63
C TRP A 475 20.84 -15.81 -42.73
N GLN A 476 21.59 -16.90 -42.56
CA GLN A 476 22.49 -17.39 -43.62
C GLN A 476 21.72 -17.84 -44.87
N GLN A 477 20.53 -18.41 -44.72
CA GLN A 477 19.66 -18.73 -45.84
C GLN A 477 19.18 -17.47 -46.57
N TYR A 478 18.86 -16.40 -45.84
CA TYR A 478 18.52 -15.10 -46.44
C TYR A 478 19.68 -14.49 -47.23
N LEU A 479 20.89 -14.48 -46.67
CA LEU A 479 22.09 -13.99 -47.37
C LEU A 479 22.32 -14.78 -48.66
N LYS A 480 22.16 -16.11 -48.60
CA LYS A 480 22.23 -16.96 -49.79
C LYS A 480 21.13 -16.63 -50.81
N ALA A 481 19.91 -16.35 -50.37
CA ALA A 481 18.82 -15.92 -51.25
C ALA A 481 19.14 -14.57 -51.92
N LEU A 482 19.79 -13.63 -51.22
CA LEU A 482 20.26 -12.37 -51.83
C LEU A 482 21.35 -12.61 -52.90
N GLU A 483 22.27 -13.55 -52.67
CA GLU A 483 23.28 -13.94 -53.66
C GLU A 483 22.63 -14.60 -54.89
N GLU A 484 21.73 -15.56 -54.68
CA GLU A 484 20.99 -16.24 -55.74
C GLU A 484 20.11 -15.26 -56.54
N ALA A 485 19.49 -14.30 -55.86
CA ALA A 485 18.72 -13.23 -56.50
C ALA A 485 19.61 -12.31 -57.34
N ALA A 486 20.83 -11.99 -56.88
CA ALA A 486 21.79 -11.22 -57.67
C ALA A 486 22.14 -11.95 -58.99
N GLU A 487 22.41 -13.26 -58.92
CA GLU A 487 22.65 -14.07 -60.10
C GLU A 487 21.42 -14.14 -61.03
N MET A 488 20.22 -14.30 -60.46
CA MET A 488 18.97 -14.36 -61.19
C MET A 488 18.67 -13.04 -61.91
N LEU A 489 18.88 -11.90 -61.24
CA LEU A 489 18.72 -10.56 -61.81
C LEU A 489 19.76 -10.32 -62.90
N GLN A 490 21.01 -10.75 -62.72
CA GLN A 490 22.05 -10.64 -63.75
C GLN A 490 21.70 -11.47 -64.99
N LYS A 491 21.29 -12.73 -64.82
CA LYS A 491 20.83 -13.61 -65.92
C LYS A 491 19.61 -13.02 -66.63
N SER A 492 18.66 -12.46 -65.89
CA SER A 492 17.47 -11.82 -66.45
C SER A 492 17.84 -10.55 -67.21
N LYS A 493 18.73 -9.73 -66.66
CA LYS A 493 19.29 -8.53 -67.30
C LYS A 493 19.96 -8.87 -68.63
N GLU A 494 20.79 -9.91 -68.66
CA GLU A 494 21.41 -10.41 -69.89
C GLU A 494 20.38 -10.95 -70.90
N LYS A 495 19.38 -11.71 -70.43
CA LYS A 495 18.31 -12.23 -71.29
C LYS A 495 17.47 -11.12 -71.92
N PHE A 496 17.05 -10.12 -71.14
CA PHE A 496 16.32 -8.96 -71.66
C PHE A 496 17.19 -8.13 -72.61
N ARG A 497 18.47 -7.94 -72.29
CA ARG A 497 19.43 -7.27 -73.18
C ARG A 497 19.57 -7.99 -74.52
N THR A 498 19.78 -9.31 -74.51
CA THR A 498 19.89 -10.11 -75.75
C THR A 498 18.58 -10.12 -76.52
N GLY A 499 17.43 -10.28 -75.84
CA GLY A 499 16.12 -10.23 -76.48
C GLY A 499 15.82 -8.88 -77.15
N LEU A 500 16.15 -7.76 -76.49
CA LEU A 500 16.01 -6.42 -77.07
C LEU A 500 16.95 -6.21 -78.25
N LEU A 501 18.19 -6.72 -78.19
CA LEU A 501 19.12 -6.66 -79.32
C LEU A 501 18.64 -7.51 -80.51
N GLU A 502 18.08 -8.70 -80.26
CA GLU A 502 17.48 -9.54 -81.29
C GLU A 502 16.24 -8.88 -81.91
N SER A 503 15.38 -8.26 -81.10
CA SER A 503 14.23 -7.48 -81.59
C SER A 503 14.67 -6.26 -82.40
N ALA A 504 15.74 -5.56 -82.00
CA ALA A 504 16.31 -4.46 -82.78
C ALA A 504 16.90 -4.93 -84.12
N GLU A 505 17.60 -6.07 -84.13
CA GLU A 505 18.14 -6.68 -85.36
C GLU A 505 17.00 -7.20 -86.27
N ALA A 506 15.93 -7.76 -85.69
CA ALA A 506 14.74 -8.19 -86.43
C ALA A 506 14.01 -7.00 -87.04
N LEU A 507 13.79 -5.91 -86.29
CA LEU A 507 13.21 -4.67 -86.80
C LEU A 507 14.05 -4.08 -87.94
N LYS A 508 15.39 -4.13 -87.82
CA LYS A 508 16.29 -3.70 -88.88
C LYS A 508 16.14 -4.56 -90.16
N LYS A 509 16.00 -5.88 -90.01
CA LYS A 509 15.75 -6.79 -91.14
C LYS A 509 14.37 -6.57 -91.75
N GLU A 510 13.35 -6.37 -90.93
CA GLU A 510 11.98 -6.08 -91.36
C GLU A 510 11.94 -4.76 -92.12
N ALA A 511 12.51 -3.69 -91.57
CA ALA A 511 12.64 -2.40 -92.24
C ALA A 511 13.34 -2.54 -93.61
N LYS A 512 14.40 -3.35 -93.68
CA LYS A 512 15.09 -3.65 -94.94
C LYS A 512 14.22 -4.46 -95.91
N PHE A 513 13.47 -5.45 -95.43
CA PHE A 513 12.56 -6.24 -96.24
C PHE A 513 11.41 -5.38 -96.79
N VAL A 514 10.80 -4.54 -95.95
CA VAL A 514 9.76 -3.59 -96.36
C VAL A 514 10.33 -2.58 -97.38
N LEU A 515 11.57 -2.12 -97.21
CA LEU A 515 12.26 -1.30 -98.20
C LEU A 515 12.43 -2.05 -99.54
N GLU A 516 12.89 -3.29 -99.51
CA GLU A 516 13.05 -4.12 -100.71
C GLU A 516 11.70 -4.44 -101.38
N ASP A 517 10.66 -4.75 -100.61
CA ASP A 517 9.30 -4.99 -101.09
C ASP A 517 8.66 -3.71 -101.67
N PHE A 518 8.88 -2.56 -101.04
CA PHE A 518 8.47 -1.25 -101.57
C PHE A 518 9.09 -0.99 -102.94
N PHE A 519 10.39 -1.27 -103.13
CA PHE A 519 11.02 -1.14 -104.45
C PHE A 519 10.56 -2.20 -105.45
N ALA A 520 10.25 -3.42 -105.01
CA ALA A 520 9.89 -4.54 -105.88
C ALA A 520 8.40 -4.54 -106.30
N ASN A 521 7.50 -4.12 -105.41
CA ASN A 521 6.04 -4.23 -105.52
C ASN A 521 5.31 -2.91 -105.28
N GLY A 522 6.01 -1.82 -104.95
CA GLY A 522 5.42 -0.49 -104.83
C GLY A 522 4.78 0.01 -106.14
N PRO A 523 4.06 1.14 -106.11
CA PRO A 523 3.27 1.67 -107.23
C PRO A 523 4.09 2.04 -108.49
N PHE A 524 5.41 1.81 -108.47
CA PHE A 524 6.36 2.01 -109.57
C PHE A 524 6.86 0.70 -110.21
N SER A 525 6.50 -0.45 -109.64
CA SER A 525 6.94 -1.77 -110.11
C SER A 525 6.25 -2.18 -111.42
N SER A 526 6.98 -2.93 -112.26
CA SER A 526 6.69 -3.20 -113.68
C SER A 526 5.31 -3.81 -114.07
N ASN A 527 4.42 -4.05 -113.10
CA ASN A 527 3.00 -4.34 -113.33
C ASN A 527 2.13 -3.08 -113.54
N TRP A 528 2.68 -1.89 -113.27
CA TRP A 528 2.03 -0.60 -113.45
C TRP A 528 2.68 0.08 -114.65
N LYS A 529 2.25 -0.30 -115.85
CA LYS A 529 2.80 0.30 -117.08
C LYS A 529 2.33 1.75 -117.21
N ALA A 530 3.30 2.65 -117.07
CA ALA A 530 3.23 4.08 -117.37
C ALA A 530 2.87 4.34 -118.84
N LYS A 531 1.57 4.30 -119.16
CA LYS A 531 1.05 4.86 -120.41
C LYS A 531 -0.25 5.67 -120.30
N ASP A 532 -0.71 5.94 -119.08
CA ASP A 532 -1.90 6.78 -118.83
C ASP A 532 -1.62 8.00 -117.93
N LEU A 533 -0.35 8.36 -117.71
CA LEU A 533 0.08 9.46 -116.82
C LEU A 533 0.47 10.75 -117.56
N GLU A 534 -0.16 11.04 -118.70
CA GLU A 534 0.00 12.33 -119.41
C GLU A 534 -1.34 13.03 -119.71
N TYR A 535 -2.39 12.76 -118.92
CA TYR A 535 -3.62 13.57 -118.94
C TYR A 535 -4.26 13.64 -117.54
N ALA A 536 -3.61 14.36 -116.62
CA ALA A 536 -4.24 14.81 -115.37
C ALA A 536 -3.76 16.19 -114.88
N LYS A 537 -3.20 17.04 -115.77
CA LYS A 537 -3.21 18.50 -115.57
C LYS A 537 -4.37 19.09 -116.35
N GLY A 538 -5.49 19.31 -115.66
CA GLY A 538 -6.59 20.17 -116.13
C GLY A 538 -7.95 19.48 -116.25
N SER A 539 -8.75 19.54 -115.19
CA SER A 539 -10.19 19.85 -115.29
C SER A 539 -10.81 20.13 -113.93
N LYS A 540 -10.75 21.40 -113.51
CA LYS A 540 -11.83 22.00 -112.74
C LYS A 540 -13.08 22.06 -113.64
N ARG A 541 -14.17 21.45 -113.14
CA ARG A 541 -15.61 21.74 -113.37
C ARG A 541 -16.40 21.00 -114.47
N ILE A 542 -17.32 20.16 -113.96
CA ILE A 542 -18.80 20.28 -114.02
C ILE A 542 -19.63 19.31 -114.90
N HIS A 543 -20.54 18.64 -114.18
CA HIS A 543 -21.89 18.10 -114.45
C HIS A 543 -22.23 17.09 -115.57
N MET A 544 -22.79 15.99 -115.05
CA MET A 544 -24.02 15.29 -115.44
C MET A 544 -24.16 14.61 -116.81
N PHE A 545 -24.41 13.30 -116.66
CA PHE A 545 -25.42 12.48 -117.35
C PHE A 545 -24.98 11.56 -118.49
N LYS A 546 -25.04 10.27 -118.11
CA LYS A 546 -25.60 9.10 -118.79
C LYS A 546 -24.79 8.41 -119.90
N ASP A 547 -24.29 7.25 -119.46
CA ASP A 547 -24.43 5.95 -120.09
C ASP A 547 -23.80 5.77 -121.48
N THR A 548 -22.56 5.28 -121.50
CA THR A 548 -22.25 3.84 -121.58
C THR A 548 -20.84 3.65 -122.15
N THR A 549 -19.84 3.48 -121.28
CA THR A 549 -18.61 2.68 -121.52
C THR A 549 -18.01 2.31 -120.16
N TYR A 550 -18.83 1.60 -119.38
CA TYR A 550 -18.47 0.97 -118.11
C TYR A 550 -17.63 -0.28 -118.39
N THR A 551 -16.30 -0.17 -118.39
CA THR A 551 -15.39 -1.29 -118.05
C THR A 551 -13.93 -0.84 -117.91
N SER A 552 -13.45 0.12 -118.72
CA SER A 552 -12.04 0.54 -118.66
C SER A 552 -11.73 1.58 -117.57
N ILE A 553 -12.70 2.45 -117.23
CA ILE A 553 -12.55 3.48 -116.18
C ILE A 553 -12.69 2.86 -114.78
N PHE A 554 -13.55 1.86 -114.62
CA PHE A 554 -13.76 1.17 -113.33
C PHE A 554 -12.55 0.33 -112.92
N LEU A 555 -11.86 -0.32 -113.88
CA LEU A 555 -10.62 -1.06 -113.62
C LEU A 555 -9.43 -0.16 -113.25
N CYS A 556 -9.38 1.07 -113.79
CA CYS A 556 -8.32 2.03 -113.46
C CYS A 556 -8.56 2.71 -112.10
N SER A 557 -9.81 3.10 -111.81
CA SER A 557 -10.21 3.64 -110.51
C SER A 557 -10.07 2.61 -109.38
N PHE A 558 -10.44 1.34 -109.60
CA PHE A 558 -10.29 0.25 -108.63
C PHE A 558 -8.82 -0.03 -108.32
N LYS A 559 -7.95 -0.06 -109.34
CA LYS A 559 -6.50 -0.20 -109.15
C LYS A 559 -5.87 1.01 -108.45
N PHE A 560 -6.32 2.23 -108.73
CA PHE A 560 -5.84 3.43 -108.06
C PHE A 560 -6.26 3.49 -106.58
N THR A 561 -7.49 3.03 -106.25
CA THR A 561 -7.91 2.86 -104.84
C THR A 561 -7.11 1.76 -104.14
N ASP A 562 -6.77 0.67 -104.83
CA ASP A 562 -5.89 -0.37 -104.30
C ASP A 562 -4.46 0.14 -104.05
N ALA A 563 -3.91 1.01 -104.92
CA ALA A 563 -2.61 1.67 -104.70
C ALA A 563 -2.62 2.62 -103.50
N LEU A 564 -3.65 3.47 -103.40
CA LEU A 564 -3.79 4.39 -102.29
C LEU A 564 -4.01 3.65 -100.96
N ASN A 565 -4.79 2.55 -100.97
CA ASN A 565 -4.93 1.68 -99.80
C ASN A 565 -3.61 0.97 -99.46
N HIS A 566 -2.81 0.58 -100.46
CA HIS A 566 -1.48 -0.02 -100.23
C HIS A 566 -0.49 0.99 -99.62
N LEU A 567 -0.48 2.23 -100.11
CA LEU A 567 0.32 3.34 -99.55
C LEU A 567 -0.15 3.72 -98.13
N ALA A 568 -1.45 3.77 -97.89
CA ALA A 568 -2.01 4.01 -96.56
C ALA A 568 -1.63 2.90 -95.57
N ASN A 569 -1.73 1.63 -95.98
CA ASN A 569 -1.29 0.48 -95.18
C ASN A 569 0.23 0.50 -94.92
N LEU A 570 1.03 0.94 -95.89
CA LEU A 570 2.48 1.11 -95.71
C LEU A 570 2.82 2.27 -94.76
N ARG A 571 2.13 3.41 -94.84
CA ARG A 571 2.27 4.53 -93.90
C ARG A 571 1.87 4.12 -92.48
N GLU A 572 0.77 3.37 -92.33
CA GLU A 572 0.36 2.79 -91.03
C GLU A 572 1.41 1.77 -90.52
N HIS A 573 1.98 0.96 -91.40
CA HIS A 573 3.03 0.01 -91.02
C HIS A 573 4.36 0.70 -90.64
N LEU A 574 4.74 1.78 -91.33
CA LEU A 574 5.93 2.59 -91.04
C LEU A 574 5.81 3.33 -89.72
N THR A 575 4.66 3.95 -89.45
CA THR A 575 4.40 4.62 -88.17
C THR A 575 4.42 3.63 -87.00
N GLU A 576 3.90 2.42 -87.20
CA GLU A 576 4.00 1.35 -86.21
C GLU A 576 5.45 0.86 -86.01
N MET A 577 6.23 0.71 -87.09
CA MET A 577 7.66 0.38 -87.00
C MET A 577 8.49 1.47 -86.30
N ARG A 578 8.18 2.75 -86.54
CA ARG A 578 8.79 3.89 -85.84
C ARG A 578 8.50 3.88 -84.35
N LYS A 579 7.24 3.64 -83.98
CA LYS A 579 6.83 3.50 -82.59
C LYS A 579 7.52 2.32 -81.90
N GLN A 580 7.73 1.22 -82.63
CA GLN A 580 8.51 0.06 -82.15
C GLN A 580 10.00 0.39 -82.01
N GLU A 581 10.59 1.14 -82.95
CA GLU A 581 11.99 1.61 -82.88
C GLU A 581 12.23 2.52 -81.67
N GLU A 582 11.34 3.49 -81.46
CA GLU A 582 11.43 4.43 -80.33
C GLU A 582 11.30 3.71 -78.99
N LYS A 583 10.35 2.76 -78.90
CA LYS A 583 10.19 1.90 -77.73
C LYS A 583 11.44 1.04 -77.47
N LEU A 584 12.01 0.41 -78.51
CA LEU A 584 13.25 -0.37 -78.40
C LEU A 584 14.44 0.48 -77.97
N ARG A 585 14.56 1.73 -78.46
CA ARG A 585 15.60 2.68 -78.06
C ARG A 585 15.46 3.09 -76.60
N SER A 586 14.23 3.33 -76.13
CA SER A 586 13.94 3.59 -74.72
C SER A 586 14.33 2.38 -73.85
N ASP A 587 13.87 1.19 -74.23
CA ASP A 587 14.11 -0.06 -73.51
C ASP A 587 15.60 -0.46 -73.46
N LEU A 588 16.35 -0.22 -74.53
CA LEU A 588 17.80 -0.45 -74.59
C LEU A 588 18.61 0.64 -73.87
N GLY A 589 18.06 1.85 -73.80
CA GLY A 589 18.60 2.96 -73.00
C GLY A 589 18.75 2.61 -71.52
N ILE A 590 17.88 1.74 -71.00
CA ILE A 590 17.94 1.20 -69.63
C ILE A 590 19.24 0.41 -69.37
N PHE A 591 19.82 -0.18 -70.41
CA PHE A 591 21.09 -0.90 -70.35
C PHE A 591 22.29 -0.04 -70.73
N ASN A 592 22.07 1.27 -70.90
CA ASN A 592 23.04 2.24 -71.42
C ASN A 592 23.54 1.86 -72.83
N ILE A 593 22.66 1.30 -73.65
CA ILE A 593 22.94 0.92 -75.04
C ILE A 593 22.17 1.85 -75.97
N SER A 594 22.89 2.65 -76.74
CA SER A 594 22.31 3.53 -77.77
C SER A 594 22.41 2.86 -79.13
N ILE A 595 21.27 2.69 -79.81
CA ILE A 595 21.21 2.27 -81.21
C ILE A 595 20.89 3.50 -82.08
N PRO A 596 21.65 3.75 -83.16
CA PRO A 596 21.38 4.84 -84.11
C PRO A 596 20.07 4.60 -84.86
N LEU A 597 19.43 5.69 -85.31
CA LEU A 597 18.21 5.64 -86.13
C LEU A 597 18.40 4.77 -87.38
N SER A 598 17.38 3.98 -87.71
CA SER A 598 17.36 3.14 -88.89
C SER A 598 17.35 4.00 -90.15
N GLN A 599 18.49 4.06 -90.82
CA GLN A 599 18.63 4.74 -92.12
C GLN A 599 17.71 4.17 -93.20
N ASP A 600 17.24 2.94 -93.05
CA ASP A 600 16.34 2.30 -94.02
C ASP A 600 14.88 2.71 -93.77
N LEU A 601 14.47 2.95 -92.52
CA LEU A 601 13.17 3.57 -92.20
C LEU A 601 13.16 5.06 -92.63
N GLU A 602 14.26 5.80 -92.41
CA GLU A 602 14.37 7.19 -92.87
C GLU A 602 14.29 7.34 -94.39
N LYS A 603 14.82 6.37 -95.15
CA LYS A 603 14.70 6.34 -96.62
C LYS A 603 13.28 6.05 -97.08
N LEU A 604 12.59 5.15 -96.39
CA LEU A 604 11.18 4.81 -96.66
C LEU A 604 10.25 6.00 -96.39
N GLU A 605 10.50 6.79 -95.35
CA GLU A 605 9.73 8.00 -95.04
C GLU A 605 9.95 9.08 -96.11
N LYS A 606 11.22 9.42 -96.42
CA LYS A 606 11.52 10.41 -97.47
C LYS A 606 10.85 10.07 -98.80
N GLN A 607 10.82 8.80 -99.18
CA GLN A 607 10.19 8.36 -100.43
C GLN A 607 8.65 8.34 -100.40
N ASN A 608 8.03 8.37 -99.21
CA ASN A 608 6.59 8.48 -99.03
C ASN A 608 6.11 9.94 -98.86
N ASP A 609 7.02 10.85 -98.49
CA ASP A 609 6.75 12.27 -98.27
C ASP A 609 7.05 13.14 -99.51
N ASP A 610 7.79 12.63 -100.50
CA ASP A 610 8.16 13.34 -101.75
C ASP A 610 6.98 13.71 -102.70
N ASP A 611 5.71 13.56 -102.30
CA ASP A 611 4.51 13.88 -103.12
C ASP A 611 3.61 15.01 -102.54
N ASP A 612 3.94 15.62 -101.39
CA ASP A 612 3.08 16.63 -100.75
C ASP A 612 3.69 18.06 -100.65
N ASP A 613 4.87 18.31 -101.21
CA ASP A 613 5.51 19.64 -101.19
C ASP A 613 5.45 20.31 -102.58
N ASP A 614 4.35 21.01 -102.89
CA ASP A 614 4.30 22.18 -103.77
C ASP A 614 2.82 22.63 -103.96
N ASP A 615 2.35 23.58 -103.15
CA ASP A 615 1.40 24.66 -103.50
C ASP A 615 0.72 25.22 -102.22
N ASP A 616 1.19 26.38 -101.73
CA ASP A 616 0.36 27.58 -101.50
C ASP A 616 1.16 28.64 -100.70
N ASP A 617 1.61 29.67 -101.41
CA ASP A 617 2.03 30.97 -100.87
C ASP A 617 0.79 31.79 -100.43
N ASP A 618 1.01 32.65 -99.43
CA ASP A 618 0.34 33.93 -99.13
C ASP A 618 -1.12 33.93 -98.61
N ASP A 619 -1.32 34.37 -97.35
CA ASP A 619 -1.91 35.70 -97.03
C ASP A 619 -2.34 35.85 -95.55
N ASP A 620 -2.03 37.05 -95.04
CA ASP A 620 -2.74 37.90 -94.05
C ASP A 620 -2.63 37.62 -92.52
N ASP A 621 -1.72 38.38 -91.90
CA ASP A 621 -1.95 39.58 -91.06
C ASP A 621 -2.88 39.54 -89.81
N ASP A 622 -2.30 40.19 -88.78
CA ASP A 622 -2.89 41.01 -87.71
C ASP A 622 -3.67 40.34 -86.55
N ASP A 623 -3.07 40.37 -85.35
CA ASP A 623 -3.42 41.36 -84.31
C ASP A 623 -2.62 41.09 -83.01
N ASP A 624 -1.71 42.02 -82.72
CA ASP A 624 -1.65 42.84 -81.51
C ASP A 624 -1.54 42.19 -80.12
N ASP A 625 -0.36 42.45 -79.55
CA ASP A 625 -0.14 43.31 -78.39
C ASP A 625 -0.30 42.78 -76.95
N ASP A 626 0.79 43.08 -76.22
CA ASP A 626 0.81 43.68 -74.88
C ASP A 626 0.45 42.79 -73.68
N ASP A 627 1.40 42.55 -72.78
CA ASP A 627 1.89 43.61 -71.89
C ASP A 627 3.11 43.13 -71.08
N ASP A 628 4.03 44.07 -70.92
CA ASP A 628 5.15 44.12 -70.00
C ASP A 628 4.69 44.05 -68.53
N ASP A 629 5.59 43.68 -67.61
CA ASP A 629 6.08 44.63 -66.61
C ASP A 629 6.96 43.91 -65.57
N ASP A 630 8.19 44.43 -65.49
CA ASP A 630 9.08 44.37 -64.34
C ASP A 630 8.42 45.02 -63.12
N ASP A 631 8.70 44.52 -61.91
CA ASP A 631 8.76 45.35 -60.71
C ASP A 631 9.86 44.80 -59.79
N ASP A 632 10.93 45.59 -59.72
CA ASP A 632 11.92 45.66 -58.66
C ASP A 632 11.27 46.23 -57.36
N ASP A 633 12.13 46.32 -56.33
CA ASP A 633 12.05 47.24 -55.18
C ASP A 633 11.32 46.75 -53.90
N ASP A 634 12.19 46.29 -53.00
CA ASP A 634 12.59 47.02 -51.78
C ASP A 634 11.65 47.17 -50.57
N ASP A 635 12.37 47.37 -49.46
CA ASP A 635 12.01 47.99 -48.20
C ASP A 635 11.55 47.10 -47.03
N ASP A 636 12.54 46.86 -46.17
CA ASP A 636 12.62 47.43 -44.82
C ASP A 636 11.57 47.02 -43.78
N ASP A 637 12.05 46.46 -42.66
CA ASP A 637 12.20 47.23 -41.42
C ASP A 637 12.65 46.30 -40.27
N ASP A 638 13.87 46.56 -39.80
CA ASP A 638 14.17 47.00 -38.44
C ASP A 638 13.70 46.18 -37.22
N ASP A 639 14.74 45.72 -36.53
CA ASP A 639 15.10 46.10 -35.16
C ASP A 639 14.46 45.46 -33.91
N ASP A 640 15.39 45.37 -32.95
CA ASP A 640 15.26 45.46 -31.51
C ASP A 640 15.09 44.19 -30.65
N ASP A 641 16.23 43.88 -30.03
CA ASP A 641 16.44 43.85 -28.58
C ASP A 641 15.91 42.68 -27.75
N ASP A 642 16.90 41.91 -27.27
CA ASP A 642 17.29 41.78 -25.87
C ASP A 642 16.22 41.68 -24.75
N ASP A 643 16.56 40.74 -23.85
CA ASP A 643 16.19 40.66 -22.44
C ASP A 643 14.75 40.32 -22.05
N ASP A 644 14.53 39.08 -21.58
CA ASP A 644 14.46 38.80 -20.13
C ASP A 644 14.07 37.33 -19.84
N LYS A 645 14.82 36.72 -18.90
CA LYS A 645 14.36 35.81 -17.82
C LYS A 645 13.68 34.47 -18.17
N GLU A 646 14.42 33.38 -17.91
CA GLU A 646 14.20 32.51 -16.72
C GLU A 646 15.44 31.68 -16.38
#